data_AF-A0A5F9C2N6-F1
#
_entry.id   AF-A0A5F9C2N6-F1
#
_cell.length_a   1.000
_cell.length_b   1.000
_cell.length_c   1.000
_cell.angle_alpha   90.00
_cell.angle_beta   90.00
_cell.angle_gamma   90.00
#
_symmetry.space_group_name_H-M   'P 1'
#
loop_
_entity.id
_entity.type
_entity.pdbx_description
1 polymer ?
#
loop_
_entity_poly.entity_id
_entity_poly.type
_entity_poly.pdbx_seq_one_letter_code
_entity_poly.pdbx_strand_id
1 'polypeptide(L)'
;MGKLSPDSAIPMPTCAFCYWELSKGSYTCTGPPDNEASAVNGHTVGSLSSATRATMALAVDPEDGGAPALPAGSTGDGRGMGGAEAVRPRPLRPPRPLVPALAALSRCPPRPRSARRPAAPGQLRRSVEAVAGTAQHTGTRPAAWSARASRGIPTELSAFFSRDTWPSVIMSNPFAYLAEPLDPAQPGKKFFNLNKLDYSRYGRLPFSIRVLLEAAVRNCDKFLVKKEDIENILNWNVTQHMNIEVPFKPARVILQDFTGVPSVVDFAAMRDAVEKLGGDPEKINPICPVDFNRRADSLQKNQDLEFERNRERFEFLKWGSKAFRNMRIIPPGSGIIHQVNLEYLARVVFDQDGYYYPDSLVGTDSHTTMIDGLGVLGWGVGGIEAEAVMLGQPISMVLPQVIGYRLMGKPHPLVTSTDIVLTITKHLRQVGVVGKFVEFFGPGVAQLSIADRATIANMCPEYGATATFFPVDEVSIKYLVQTGRDESKVKQIRKYLQAVGMFRDYSDPSQDPDFTQVVELDLKTVVPCCSGPKRPQDKVAVSDMKKDFESCLGAKQGFKGFQVAPDHHNDHKTFIYNDSEFTLSHGSVVIAAITSCTNTSNPSVMLGAGLLAKKAVDAGLNVKPYVKTSLSPGSGVVTYYLRESGVMPYLSQLGFDVVGYGCMTCIGNSGPLPEPVVEAITQGDLVAVGVLSGNRNFEGRVHPNTRANYLASPPLVIAYAIAGTIRIDFEKEPLGTNAKGQPVFLRDIWPTREEIQAVERQYVIPGMFTEVYQKIETVNASWNALAAPSDKLYLWNPKSTYIKSPPFFENLTLDLQPPKSIVDAYVLLNLGDSVTTDHISPAGNIARNSPAARYLTNRGLTPREFNSYGSRRGNDAIMARGTFANIRLLNRFLNKQAPQTIHLPSGETLDVFDAAERYQQEGHPLIVLAGKEYGSGSSRDWAAKGPFLLGIKAVLAESYERIHRSNLVGMGVIPLEYLPGENADSLGLTGRERYTIIIPENLTPRMHVQVKLDTGKTFQAVIRFDTDVELTYFHNGGILNYMIRKMAK
;
A
#
# COMPACT_ATOMS: atom_id res chain seq x y z
N MET A 1 -48.93 36.96 54.15
CA MET A 1 -48.35 35.99 55.11
C MET A 1 -47.92 34.76 54.30
N GLY A 2 -46.69 34.26 54.30
CA GLY A 2 -45.40 34.81 54.76
C GLY A 2 -44.30 33.74 54.76
N LYS A 3 -43.10 34.05 54.19
CA LYS A 3 -41.74 33.47 54.45
C LYS A 3 -41.56 31.93 54.32
N LEU A 4 -40.46 31.36 53.79
CA LEU A 4 -39.12 31.82 53.37
C LEU A 4 -38.51 30.84 52.34
N SER A 5 -37.46 31.25 51.63
CA SER A 5 -36.60 30.46 50.69
C SER A 5 -35.26 30.07 51.35
N PRO A 6 -34.19 29.56 50.67
CA PRO A 6 -34.04 29.01 49.29
C PRO A 6 -33.28 27.64 49.23
N ASP A 7 -33.14 27.00 48.05
CA ASP A 7 -31.83 26.91 47.35
C ASP A 7 -31.81 26.15 45.99
N SER A 8 -30.99 26.68 45.08
CA SER A 8 -30.46 26.12 43.81
C SER A 8 -31.38 25.32 42.87
N ALA A 9 -31.80 25.95 41.77
CA ALA A 9 -32.38 25.30 40.60
C ALA A 9 -31.54 25.53 39.33
N ILE A 10 -31.40 24.51 38.49
CA ILE A 10 -30.90 24.61 37.11
C ILE A 10 -32.06 24.30 36.16
N PRO A 11 -32.39 25.21 35.23
CA PRO A 11 -33.17 24.86 34.06
C PRO A 11 -32.56 25.36 32.73
N MET A 12 -32.48 24.46 31.75
CA MET A 12 -32.75 24.79 30.34
C MET A 12 -34.29 24.65 30.14
N PRO A 13 -34.97 25.34 29.19
CA PRO A 13 -34.54 25.42 27.79
C PRO A 13 -34.98 26.66 26.95
N THR A 14 -34.73 26.56 25.63
CA THR A 14 -35.41 27.19 24.47
C THR A 14 -35.17 28.67 24.05
N CYS A 15 -35.18 28.84 22.72
CA CYS A 15 -35.50 30.03 21.89
C CYS A 15 -34.47 31.17 21.66
N ALA A 16 -33.93 31.17 20.43
CA ALA A 16 -34.14 32.15 19.34
C ALA A 16 -33.84 33.67 19.47
N PHE A 17 -33.47 34.22 18.30
CA PHE A 17 -33.45 35.63 17.85
C PHE A 17 -32.22 36.54 18.11
N CYS A 18 -32.08 37.48 17.16
CA CYS A 18 -30.96 38.39 16.90
C CYS A 18 -30.87 39.56 17.90
N TYR A 19 -29.69 40.20 18.04
CA TYR A 19 -29.43 41.55 17.48
C TYR A 19 -28.01 42.11 17.75
N TRP A 20 -27.48 42.79 16.74
CA TRP A 20 -26.63 44.00 16.73
C TRP A 20 -25.19 44.15 17.26
N GLU A 21 -24.50 44.96 16.46
CA GLU A 21 -23.16 45.57 16.52
C GLU A 21 -22.94 46.57 17.67
N LEU A 22 -21.66 46.90 17.90
CA LEU A 22 -21.26 48.27 18.26
C LEU A 22 -19.91 48.68 17.62
N SER A 23 -20.03 49.67 16.74
CA SER A 23 -19.06 50.59 16.09
C SER A 23 -17.87 51.15 16.94
N LYS A 24 -16.83 51.86 16.44
CA LYS A 24 -16.67 52.86 15.33
C LYS A 24 -15.22 52.97 14.79
N GLY A 25 -15.03 53.59 13.60
CA GLY A 25 -13.70 53.92 13.04
C GLY A 25 -13.62 54.88 11.82
N SER A 26 -14.47 55.92 11.75
CA SER A 26 -14.33 57.19 10.95
C SER A 26 -13.77 57.23 9.50
N TYR A 27 -14.70 57.37 8.54
CA TYR A 27 -14.77 58.34 7.40
C TYR A 27 -13.54 58.98 6.72
N THR A 28 -13.58 59.00 5.38
CA THR A 28 -13.83 60.23 4.58
C THR A 28 -14.25 59.92 3.13
N CYS A 29 -15.06 60.78 2.52
CA CYS A 29 -15.57 60.65 1.14
C CYS A 29 -15.20 61.87 0.28
N THR A 30 -15.01 61.69 -1.03
CA THR A 30 -15.25 62.68 -2.09
C THR A 30 -15.69 61.96 -3.38
N GLY A 31 -16.39 62.68 -4.28
CA GLY A 31 -17.28 62.10 -5.28
C GLY A 31 -16.81 62.06 -6.76
N PRO A 32 -17.76 61.77 -7.69
CA PRO A 32 -17.57 61.56 -9.15
C PRO A 32 -17.57 62.93 -9.92
N PRO A 33 -17.64 63.06 -11.29
CA PRO A 33 -18.25 62.17 -12.29
C PRO A 33 -17.68 62.17 -13.74
N ASP A 34 -18.52 61.69 -14.67
CA ASP A 34 -18.66 62.05 -16.10
C ASP A 34 -17.94 61.26 -17.23
N ASN A 35 -18.74 60.41 -17.87
CA ASN A 35 -19.35 60.58 -19.22
C ASN A 35 -18.53 60.68 -20.52
N GLU A 36 -19.25 60.28 -21.59
CA GLU A 36 -19.00 60.48 -23.03
C GLU A 36 -17.83 59.75 -23.70
N ALA A 37 -17.84 59.52 -25.03
CA ALA A 37 -18.90 59.09 -25.96
C ALA A 37 -18.29 58.92 -27.36
N SER A 38 -18.75 57.92 -28.12
CA SER A 38 -18.65 57.90 -29.60
C SER A 38 -17.19 57.85 -30.18
N ALA A 39 -16.92 57.63 -31.47
CA ALA A 39 -17.78 57.33 -32.62
C ALA A 39 -16.98 56.65 -33.77
N VAL A 40 -17.70 55.99 -34.68
CA VAL A 40 -17.54 56.06 -36.15
C VAL A 40 -16.33 55.40 -36.84
N ASN A 41 -16.68 54.48 -37.76
CA ASN A 41 -16.16 54.14 -39.11
C ASN A 41 -14.63 54.11 -39.36
N GLY A 42 -14.08 53.17 -40.15
CA GLY A 42 -14.68 52.16 -41.02
C GLY A 42 -13.89 52.05 -42.34
N HIS A 43 -14.22 51.08 -43.20
CA HIS A 43 -13.78 51.00 -44.63
C HIS A 43 -12.27 50.77 -44.91
N THR A 44 -11.80 50.02 -45.93
CA THR A 44 -12.35 48.94 -46.78
C THR A 44 -11.22 48.25 -47.59
N VAL A 45 -11.48 47.04 -48.11
CA VAL A 45 -11.01 46.49 -49.43
C VAL A 45 -9.51 46.12 -49.65
N GLY A 46 -9.31 44.98 -50.34
CA GLY A 46 -8.11 44.67 -51.14
C GLY A 46 -7.36 43.40 -50.69
N SER A 47 -7.72 42.16 -51.04
CA SER A 47 -7.87 41.48 -52.35
C SER A 47 -6.55 41.01 -52.99
N LEU A 48 -6.60 39.83 -53.66
CA LEU A 48 -5.52 39.14 -54.41
C LEU A 48 -4.51 38.42 -53.48
N SER A 49 -3.93 37.24 -53.74
CA SER A 49 -3.93 36.18 -54.77
C SER A 49 -2.64 35.35 -54.46
N SER A 50 -2.35 34.11 -54.86
CA SER A 50 -3.05 32.99 -55.49
C SER A 50 -2.03 31.83 -55.62
N ALA A 51 -2.48 30.57 -55.69
CA ALA A 51 -1.71 29.39 -56.13
C ALA A 51 -0.53 28.95 -55.21
N THR A 52 -0.04 27.70 -55.21
CA THR A 52 -0.13 26.65 -56.25
C THR A 52 -0.19 25.23 -55.65
N ARG A 53 -0.84 24.28 -56.37
CA ARG A 53 -0.78 22.82 -56.12
C ARG A 53 0.28 22.15 -56.99
N ALA A 54 0.97 21.13 -56.45
CA ALA A 54 1.46 19.93 -57.14
C ALA A 54 1.71 18.89 -56.01
N THR A 55 1.23 17.65 -55.97
CA THR A 55 0.92 16.62 -56.99
C THR A 55 2.16 16.04 -57.68
N MET A 56 2.59 14.86 -57.22
CA MET A 56 3.19 13.86 -58.10
C MET A 56 2.84 12.46 -57.58
N ALA A 57 2.51 11.58 -58.51
CA ALA A 57 2.31 10.15 -58.31
C ALA A 57 3.33 9.41 -59.18
N LEU A 58 3.56 8.12 -58.91
CA LEU A 58 3.96 7.14 -59.92
C LEU A 58 3.64 5.72 -59.40
N ALA A 59 3.29 4.83 -60.31
CA ALA A 59 2.89 3.43 -60.06
C ALA A 59 3.88 2.47 -60.73
N VAL A 60 3.80 1.16 -60.41
CA VAL A 60 4.01 -0.02 -61.29
C VAL A 60 3.69 -1.30 -60.48
N ASP A 61 3.02 -2.27 -61.13
CA ASP A 61 2.63 -3.65 -60.73
C ASP A 61 3.36 -4.66 -61.67
N PRO A 62 3.25 -6.01 -61.57
CA PRO A 62 3.09 -6.96 -60.45
C PRO A 62 4.05 -8.21 -60.59
N GLU A 63 3.60 -9.42 -60.19
CA GLU A 63 4.23 -10.79 -60.29
C GLU A 63 5.23 -11.18 -59.16
N ASP A 64 5.30 -12.41 -58.60
CA ASP A 64 4.60 -13.69 -58.86
C ASP A 64 4.54 -14.66 -57.62
N GLY A 65 3.63 -15.66 -57.63
CA GLY A 65 3.66 -16.96 -56.91
C GLY A 65 3.56 -17.02 -55.37
N GLY A 66 2.76 -17.90 -54.72
CA GLY A 66 1.79 -18.89 -55.19
C GLY A 66 1.12 -19.67 -54.03
N ALA A 67 -0.07 -20.25 -54.27
CA ALA A 67 -0.82 -21.12 -53.32
C ALA A 67 -0.55 -22.63 -53.61
N PRO A 68 -1.00 -23.58 -52.76
CA PRO A 68 -2.32 -24.26 -52.94
C PRO A 68 -2.97 -24.74 -51.61
N ALA A 69 -4.17 -25.36 -51.51
CA ALA A 69 -5.42 -25.40 -52.29
C ALA A 69 -6.56 -26.03 -51.41
N LEU A 70 -7.83 -25.86 -51.80
CA LEU A 70 -9.00 -26.63 -51.31
C LEU A 70 -9.21 -27.89 -52.21
N PRO A 71 -10.14 -28.84 -51.91
CA PRO A 71 -11.54 -28.71 -52.41
C PRO A 71 -12.68 -29.45 -51.65
N ALA A 72 -13.94 -29.00 -51.89
CA ALA A 72 -15.26 -29.73 -51.86
C ALA A 72 -15.67 -30.58 -50.61
N GLY A 73 -16.94 -30.77 -50.21
CA GLY A 73 -18.32 -30.42 -50.65
C GLY A 73 -19.33 -31.05 -49.64
N SER A 74 -20.66 -31.13 -49.80
CA SER A 74 -21.66 -30.54 -50.73
C SER A 74 -23.11 -30.91 -50.30
N THR A 75 -24.14 -30.17 -50.77
CA THR A 75 -25.59 -30.54 -50.91
C THR A 75 -26.48 -30.89 -49.70
N GLY A 76 -27.71 -30.36 -49.67
CA GLY A 76 -28.82 -30.84 -48.81
C GLY A 76 -30.04 -29.92 -48.71
N ASP A 77 -31.00 -30.02 -49.65
CA ASP A 77 -32.29 -29.28 -49.65
C ASP A 77 -33.28 -29.78 -48.57
N GLY A 78 -34.24 -28.93 -48.16
CA GLY A 78 -35.39 -29.34 -47.32
C GLY A 78 -36.42 -28.24 -47.04
N ARG A 79 -37.58 -28.27 -47.72
CA ARG A 79 -38.71 -27.32 -47.53
C ARG A 79 -39.76 -27.81 -46.51
N GLY A 80 -40.52 -26.89 -45.92
CA GLY A 80 -41.81 -27.15 -45.22
C GLY A 80 -42.08 -26.15 -44.09
N MET A 81 -42.70 -24.99 -44.31
CA MET A 81 -44.15 -24.68 -44.42
C MET A 81 -45.03 -24.97 -43.18
N GLY A 82 -45.77 -23.93 -42.73
CA GLY A 82 -46.87 -23.97 -41.75
C GLY A 82 -46.51 -23.43 -40.35
N GLY A 83 -47.17 -22.44 -39.75
CA GLY A 83 -48.23 -21.51 -40.22
C GLY A 83 -49.32 -21.26 -39.17
N ALA A 84 -49.51 -19.99 -38.74
CA ALA A 84 -50.64 -19.45 -37.94
C ALA A 84 -50.87 -20.07 -36.53
N GLU A 85 -51.54 -19.47 -35.54
CA GLU A 85 -52.03 -18.11 -35.21
C GLU A 85 -52.14 -18.06 -33.66
N ALA A 86 -51.64 -17.05 -32.94
CA ALA A 86 -52.30 -15.79 -32.54
C ALA A 86 -53.30 -15.86 -31.36
N VAL A 87 -53.40 -14.71 -30.66
CA VAL A 87 -54.44 -14.27 -29.68
C VAL A 87 -54.21 -14.56 -28.18
N ARG A 88 -54.07 -13.45 -27.41
CA ARG A 88 -54.29 -13.33 -25.95
C ARG A 88 -55.75 -12.93 -25.67
N PRO A 89 -56.24 -13.06 -24.43
CA PRO A 89 -56.47 -11.82 -23.67
C PRO A 89 -56.04 -11.83 -22.19
N ARG A 90 -55.96 -10.62 -21.63
CA ARG A 90 -55.77 -10.22 -20.21
C ARG A 90 -57.12 -10.27 -19.43
N PRO A 91 -57.26 -9.74 -18.19
CA PRO A 91 -56.43 -9.76 -16.96
C PRO A 91 -57.24 -10.20 -15.71
N LEU A 92 -56.66 -10.17 -14.49
CA LEU A 92 -57.28 -9.55 -13.28
C LEU A 92 -56.26 -9.40 -12.12
N ARG A 93 -56.58 -8.56 -11.11
CA ARG A 93 -55.70 -8.16 -9.98
C ARG A 93 -56.01 -8.98 -8.69
N PRO A 94 -55.67 -8.53 -7.46
CA PRO A 94 -54.60 -9.09 -6.62
C PRO A 94 -55.15 -9.74 -5.32
N PRO A 95 -54.27 -10.06 -4.36
CA PRO A 95 -54.69 -9.91 -2.96
C PRO A 95 -53.66 -9.21 -2.04
N ARG A 96 -54.22 -8.36 -1.18
CA ARG A 96 -53.74 -7.90 0.14
C ARG A 96 -55.00 -7.89 1.04
N PRO A 97 -54.87 -7.73 2.36
CA PRO A 97 -54.12 -8.54 3.33
C PRO A 97 -55.11 -9.15 4.34
N LEU A 98 -54.66 -9.91 5.35
CA LEU A 98 -55.40 -9.95 6.63
C LEU A 98 -54.50 -10.39 7.80
N VAL A 99 -54.84 -9.85 8.97
CA VAL A 99 -54.18 -9.95 10.27
C VAL A 99 -55.11 -10.75 11.20
N PRO A 100 -54.57 -11.40 12.25
CA PRO A 100 -55.25 -11.29 13.56
C PRO A 100 -54.36 -10.56 14.58
N ALA A 101 -55.00 -9.71 15.38
CA ALA A 101 -54.40 -8.90 16.43
C ALA A 101 -54.95 -9.29 17.81
N LEU A 102 -54.54 -8.53 18.84
CA LEU A 102 -54.91 -8.57 20.27
C LEU A 102 -54.02 -9.52 21.11
N ALA A 103 -53.18 -9.04 22.04
CA ALA A 103 -53.41 -8.23 23.26
C ALA A 103 -53.77 -9.12 24.48
N ALA A 104 -53.30 -8.88 25.72
CA ALA A 104 -52.25 -7.97 26.24
C ALA A 104 -51.90 -8.35 27.70
N LEU A 105 -51.02 -7.56 28.34
CA LEU A 105 -50.92 -7.29 29.78
C LEU A 105 -50.22 -8.27 30.76
N SER A 106 -49.39 -7.63 31.61
CA SER A 106 -49.15 -7.89 33.06
C SER A 106 -47.97 -8.74 33.57
N ARG A 107 -46.88 -8.01 33.85
CA ARG A 107 -46.21 -7.85 35.18
C ARG A 107 -45.80 -9.09 36.03
N CYS A 108 -44.48 -9.13 36.29
CA CYS A 108 -43.75 -9.58 37.50
C CYS A 108 -44.45 -9.45 38.88
N PRO A 109 -43.89 -10.03 39.98
CA PRO A 109 -42.99 -11.20 40.16
C PRO A 109 -43.52 -12.15 41.29
N PRO A 110 -42.73 -13.07 41.90
CA PRO A 110 -41.80 -12.68 42.99
C PRO A 110 -40.47 -13.49 43.11
N ARG A 111 -39.48 -12.89 43.77
CA ARG A 111 -38.42 -13.60 44.52
C ARG A 111 -38.82 -13.65 46.01
N PRO A 112 -38.38 -14.67 46.77
CA PRO A 112 -37.52 -14.39 47.93
C PRO A 112 -36.20 -15.21 47.84
N ARG A 113 -35.01 -14.62 48.00
CA ARG A 113 -34.32 -14.12 49.22
C ARG A 113 -33.53 -15.20 49.98
N SER A 114 -32.30 -14.82 50.36
CA SER A 114 -31.46 -15.40 51.43
C SER A 114 -30.92 -16.83 51.22
N ALA A 115 -29.74 -17.21 51.72
CA ALA A 115 -28.56 -16.46 52.18
C ALA A 115 -27.36 -17.43 52.37
N ARG A 116 -26.20 -16.86 52.73
CA ARG A 116 -25.03 -17.48 53.40
C ARG A 116 -23.87 -18.07 52.54
N ARG A 117 -22.85 -17.21 52.32
CA ARG A 117 -21.50 -17.42 52.90
C ARG A 117 -21.54 -17.02 54.39
N PRO A 118 -20.55 -17.30 55.28
CA PRO A 118 -19.25 -17.99 55.08
C PRO A 118 -18.99 -19.12 56.11
N ALA A 119 -17.82 -19.77 56.04
CA ALA A 119 -17.18 -20.41 57.20
C ALA A 119 -15.65 -20.63 57.02
N ALA A 120 -14.88 -19.83 57.75
CA ALA A 120 -13.76 -20.26 58.58
C ALA A 120 -14.14 -19.83 60.04
N PRO A 121 -13.35 -19.99 61.13
CA PRO A 121 -12.01 -20.59 61.30
C PRO A 121 -11.86 -21.44 62.60
N GLY A 122 -10.61 -21.79 62.95
CA GLY A 122 -10.09 -21.78 64.34
C GLY A 122 -8.76 -21.01 64.34
N GLN A 123 -8.58 -19.91 65.11
CA GLN A 123 -8.14 -19.85 66.52
C GLN A 123 -6.80 -20.57 66.77
N LEU A 124 -5.75 -20.01 67.39
CA LEU A 124 -5.46 -18.74 68.12
C LEU A 124 -3.99 -18.31 67.76
N ARG A 125 -3.41 -17.14 68.04
CA ARG A 125 -3.55 -16.12 69.12
C ARG A 125 -2.82 -14.81 68.70
N ARG A 126 -3.27 -13.65 69.22
CA ARG A 126 -2.52 -12.46 69.72
C ARG A 126 -1.11 -12.11 69.17
N SER A 127 -0.70 -10.85 68.97
CA SER A 127 -1.33 -9.53 69.19
C SER A 127 -0.38 -8.35 68.85
N VAL A 128 -0.97 -7.20 68.45
CA VAL A 128 -0.55 -5.81 68.82
C VAL A 128 0.66 -5.14 68.11
N GLU A 129 0.38 -3.90 67.64
CA GLU A 129 1.20 -2.68 67.40
C GLU A 129 2.63 -2.81 66.82
N ALA A 130 2.97 -2.18 65.68
CA ALA A 130 2.96 -0.74 65.34
C ALA A 130 3.99 0.10 66.12
N VAL A 131 5.01 0.62 65.42
CA VAL A 131 5.41 2.05 65.32
C VAL A 131 6.73 2.16 64.54
N ALA A 132 6.94 3.31 63.87
CA ALA A 132 8.10 3.62 63.05
C ALA A 132 9.41 3.80 63.84
N GLY A 133 10.55 3.64 63.16
CA GLY A 133 11.89 3.85 63.75
C GLY A 133 12.99 3.93 62.70
N THR A 134 13.30 5.16 62.29
CA THR A 134 14.34 5.59 61.34
C THR A 134 15.79 5.22 61.70
N ALA A 135 16.69 5.36 60.71
CA ALA A 135 18.15 5.55 60.82
C ALA A 135 18.99 4.31 61.22
N GLN A 136 20.28 4.18 60.85
CA GLN A 136 21.14 4.78 59.79
C GLN A 136 22.42 3.91 59.65
N HIS A 137 23.24 4.18 58.62
CA HIS A 137 24.70 3.95 58.52
C HIS A 137 25.43 3.09 59.58
N THR A 138 26.23 2.08 59.24
CA THR A 138 27.50 2.14 58.46
C THR A 138 27.93 0.71 58.08
N GLY A 139 28.79 0.44 57.08
CA GLY A 139 30.27 0.44 57.21
C GLY A 139 30.76 -0.53 58.32
N THR A 140 31.65 -1.51 58.11
CA THR A 140 32.70 -1.71 57.09
C THR A 140 33.20 -3.17 57.11
N ARG A 141 34.01 -3.58 56.12
CA ARG A 141 34.83 -4.82 56.17
C ARG A 141 35.86 -4.76 57.32
N PRO A 142 36.38 -5.92 57.76
CA PRO A 142 37.81 -6.14 57.52
C PRO A 142 38.11 -7.54 56.92
N ALA A 143 39.39 -7.78 56.62
CA ALA A 143 39.86 -8.95 55.88
C ALA A 143 40.95 -9.73 56.62
N ALA A 144 41.09 -11.01 56.22
CA ALA A 144 42.27 -11.89 56.33
C ALA A 144 42.77 -12.29 57.74
N TRP A 145 43.10 -13.59 57.92
CA TRP A 145 44.49 -14.07 57.97
C TRP A 145 44.58 -15.61 57.82
N SER A 146 45.81 -16.09 57.65
CA SER A 146 46.31 -17.46 57.38
C SER A 146 46.07 -18.48 58.53
N ALA A 147 46.40 -19.79 58.48
CA ALA A 147 47.34 -20.56 57.64
C ALA A 147 47.05 -22.10 57.61
N ARG A 148 47.83 -22.81 56.75
CA ARG A 148 48.30 -24.24 56.70
C ARG A 148 47.86 -25.22 57.84
N ALA A 149 47.74 -26.55 57.65
CA ALA A 149 48.57 -27.43 56.80
C ALA A 149 47.99 -28.83 56.48
N SER A 150 48.47 -29.43 55.37
CA SER A 150 48.78 -30.86 55.12
C SER A 150 47.89 -32.00 55.65
N ARG A 151 47.42 -32.87 54.72
CA ARG A 151 47.96 -34.23 54.45
C ARG A 151 47.31 -34.81 53.19
N GLY A 152 48.08 -35.53 52.37
CA GLY A 152 47.59 -36.17 51.15
C GLY A 152 47.24 -37.65 51.36
N ILE A 153 46.36 -38.17 50.50
CA ILE A 153 46.06 -39.60 50.31
C ILE A 153 46.01 -39.86 48.78
N PRO A 154 46.46 -41.02 48.26
CA PRO A 154 46.69 -41.19 46.83
C PRO A 154 45.45 -41.45 45.97
N THR A 155 45.67 -41.22 44.68
CA THR A 155 44.89 -41.60 43.49
C THR A 155 44.46 -43.08 43.47
N GLU A 156 43.19 -43.36 43.12
CA GLU A 156 42.74 -43.77 41.76
C GLU A 156 41.27 -44.23 41.78
N LEU A 157 40.43 -43.68 40.88
CA LEU A 157 39.14 -44.18 40.32
C LEU A 157 38.08 -43.08 40.12
N SER A 158 38.23 -42.28 39.07
CA SER A 158 37.10 -41.61 38.39
C SER A 158 37.49 -41.18 36.97
N ALA A 159 37.42 -42.13 36.03
CA ALA A 159 37.41 -41.80 34.60
C ALA A 159 36.05 -41.20 34.19
N PHE A 160 36.03 -40.51 33.04
CA PHE A 160 34.86 -39.90 32.39
C PHE A 160 34.22 -38.71 33.11
N PHE A 161 34.74 -37.51 32.85
CA PHE A 161 33.99 -36.39 32.23
C PHE A 161 34.96 -35.25 31.86
N SER A 162 35.72 -35.43 30.77
CA SER A 162 36.43 -34.31 30.15
C SER A 162 35.42 -33.38 29.49
N ARG A 163 35.36 -32.12 29.92
CA ARG A 163 34.63 -31.07 29.20
C ARG A 163 35.38 -30.76 27.90
N ASP A 164 34.83 -31.17 26.77
CA ASP A 164 35.21 -30.59 25.48
C ASP A 164 34.81 -29.12 25.48
N THR A 165 35.79 -28.24 25.72
CA THR A 165 35.66 -26.81 25.47
C THR A 165 35.62 -26.60 23.96
N TRP A 166 34.40 -26.49 23.41
CA TRP A 166 34.19 -26.01 22.05
C TRP A 166 34.90 -24.67 21.89
N PRO A 167 35.89 -24.53 20.99
CA PRO A 167 36.52 -23.24 20.75
C PRO A 167 35.47 -22.32 20.11
N SER A 168 35.23 -21.17 20.72
CA SER A 168 34.42 -20.10 20.13
C SER A 168 35.16 -19.52 18.93
N VAL A 169 34.98 -20.15 17.76
CA VAL A 169 35.48 -19.62 16.49
C VAL A 169 34.79 -18.27 16.25
N ILE A 170 35.53 -17.19 16.47
CA ILE A 170 35.15 -15.85 16.02
C ILE A 170 35.14 -15.93 14.49
N MET A 171 33.96 -16.14 13.89
CA MET A 171 33.81 -16.24 12.45
C MET A 171 34.10 -14.89 11.81
N SER A 172 35.34 -14.71 11.37
CA SER A 172 35.79 -13.49 10.70
C SER A 172 35.21 -13.40 9.29
N ASN A 173 34.74 -12.20 8.93
CA ASN A 173 34.30 -11.89 7.57
C ASN A 173 35.49 -12.11 6.60
N PRO A 174 35.38 -13.02 5.61
CA PRO A 174 36.48 -13.36 4.71
C PRO A 174 36.90 -12.21 3.78
N PHE A 175 36.06 -11.18 3.63
CA PHE A 175 36.31 -9.98 2.83
C PHE A 175 36.80 -8.78 3.65
N ALA A 176 37.16 -8.97 4.92
CA ALA A 176 37.66 -7.89 5.78
C ALA A 176 38.92 -7.19 5.23
N TYR A 177 39.66 -7.81 4.31
CA TYR A 177 40.80 -7.20 3.61
C TYR A 177 40.41 -6.06 2.64
N LEU A 178 39.13 -5.97 2.24
CA LEU A 178 38.60 -4.88 1.42
C LEU A 178 38.27 -3.62 2.24
N ALA A 179 38.29 -3.70 3.59
CA ALA A 179 37.87 -2.62 4.47
C ALA A 179 38.99 -1.58 4.69
N GLU A 180 38.85 -0.41 4.06
CA GLU A 180 39.86 0.65 4.09
C GLU A 180 39.26 2.03 4.40
N PRO A 181 40.05 2.99 4.94
CA PRO A 181 39.52 4.31 5.27
C PRO A 181 39.10 5.10 4.02
N LEU A 182 37.91 5.70 4.05
CA LEU A 182 37.44 6.58 2.97
C LEU A 182 38.29 7.86 2.88
N ASP A 183 38.81 8.30 4.02
CA ASP A 183 39.70 9.44 4.15
C ASP A 183 40.88 9.06 5.04
N PRO A 184 42.14 9.16 4.57
CA PRO A 184 43.32 8.94 5.42
C PRO A 184 43.35 9.83 6.68
N ALA A 185 42.69 11.00 6.65
CA ALA A 185 42.55 11.86 7.83
C ALA A 185 41.52 11.36 8.86
N GLN A 186 40.68 10.38 8.49
CA GLN A 186 39.68 9.75 9.37
C GLN A 186 39.82 8.22 9.35
N PRO A 187 40.94 7.65 9.85
CA PRO A 187 41.26 6.22 9.69
C PRO A 187 40.26 5.25 10.35
N GLY A 188 39.44 5.74 11.29
CA GLY A 188 38.34 4.99 11.91
C GLY A 188 37.04 4.95 11.10
N LYS A 189 36.97 5.62 9.93
CA LYS A 189 35.79 5.69 9.05
C LYS A 189 36.11 4.98 7.73
N LYS A 190 35.72 3.71 7.65
CA LYS A 190 36.09 2.77 6.59
C LYS A 190 34.94 2.49 5.64
N PHE A 191 35.25 1.83 4.52
CA PHE A 191 34.28 1.22 3.63
C PHE A 191 34.87 -0.05 3.01
N PHE A 192 34.02 -0.96 2.54
CA PHE A 192 34.47 -2.09 1.74
C PHE A 192 34.68 -1.61 0.30
N ASN A 193 35.93 -1.60 -0.19
CA ASN A 193 36.22 -1.14 -1.54
C ASN A 193 35.99 -2.26 -2.58
N LEU A 194 34.77 -2.32 -3.13
CA LEU A 194 34.37 -3.33 -4.13
C LEU A 194 35.20 -3.28 -5.42
N ASN A 195 35.84 -2.14 -5.76
CA ASN A 195 36.74 -2.07 -6.92
C ASN A 195 37.98 -2.98 -6.78
N LYS A 196 38.35 -3.35 -5.55
CA LYS A 196 39.45 -4.26 -5.24
C LYS A 196 39.06 -5.74 -5.21
N LEU A 197 37.79 -6.07 -5.47
CA LEU A 197 37.30 -7.44 -5.56
C LEU A 197 37.57 -8.03 -6.95
N ASP A 198 36.91 -7.48 -7.97
CA ASP A 198 37.16 -7.75 -9.40
C ASP A 198 36.55 -6.61 -10.23
N TYR A 199 37.37 -5.63 -10.60
CA TYR A 199 36.88 -4.47 -11.33
C TYR A 199 36.29 -4.79 -12.71
N SER A 200 36.76 -5.87 -13.37
CA SER A 200 36.35 -6.22 -14.73
C SER A 200 34.87 -6.59 -14.81
N ARG A 201 34.39 -7.36 -13.83
CA ARG A 201 32.97 -7.71 -13.68
C ARG A 201 32.20 -6.61 -12.96
N TYR A 202 32.74 -6.10 -11.85
CA TYR A 202 32.08 -5.08 -11.03
C TYR A 202 31.71 -3.80 -11.82
N GLY A 203 32.61 -3.32 -12.68
CA GLY A 203 32.39 -2.12 -13.49
C GLY A 203 31.22 -2.23 -14.48
N ARG A 204 30.83 -3.44 -14.88
CA ARG A 204 29.73 -3.73 -15.80
C ARG A 204 28.39 -4.06 -15.12
N LEU A 205 28.39 -4.34 -13.81
CA LEU A 205 27.15 -4.66 -13.07
C LEU A 205 26.16 -3.48 -13.07
N PRO A 206 24.84 -3.74 -13.19
CA PRO A 206 23.82 -2.75 -12.87
C PRO A 206 24.00 -2.23 -11.44
N PHE A 207 23.78 -0.94 -11.23
CA PHE A 207 24.06 -0.27 -9.95
C PHE A 207 23.19 -0.83 -8.81
N SER A 208 21.96 -1.26 -9.10
CA SER A 208 21.09 -2.00 -8.18
C SER A 208 21.72 -3.30 -7.69
N ILE A 209 22.43 -4.04 -8.55
CA ILE A 209 23.16 -5.27 -8.19
C ILE A 209 24.42 -4.94 -7.37
N ARG A 210 25.07 -3.79 -7.61
CA ARG A 210 26.21 -3.32 -6.79
C ARG A 210 25.81 -3.11 -5.31
N VAL A 211 24.57 -2.67 -5.05
CA VAL A 211 24.02 -2.55 -3.68
C VAL A 211 23.82 -3.92 -3.02
N LEU A 212 23.31 -4.93 -3.76
CA LEU A 212 23.22 -6.31 -3.25
C LEU A 212 24.61 -6.87 -2.92
N LEU A 213 25.59 -6.63 -3.79
CA LEU A 213 26.97 -7.09 -3.63
C LEU A 213 27.63 -6.50 -2.38
N GLU A 214 27.50 -5.19 -2.15
CA GLU A 214 28.05 -4.55 -0.95
C GLU A 214 27.42 -5.11 0.32
N ALA A 215 26.09 -5.24 0.33
CA ALA A 215 25.36 -5.76 1.47
C ALA A 215 25.82 -7.19 1.81
N ALA A 216 26.03 -8.05 0.81
CA ALA A 216 26.55 -9.39 0.99
C ALA A 216 28.03 -9.39 1.48
N VAL A 217 28.92 -8.65 0.82
CA VAL A 217 30.35 -8.55 1.18
C VAL A 217 30.54 -8.10 2.63
N ARG A 218 29.86 -7.04 3.06
CA ARG A 218 29.95 -6.51 4.44
C ARG A 218 29.36 -7.46 5.48
N ASN A 219 28.31 -8.21 5.13
CA ASN A 219 27.62 -9.11 6.05
C ASN A 219 28.08 -10.58 6.00
N CYS A 220 29.10 -10.91 5.20
CA CYS A 220 29.57 -12.29 5.05
C CYS A 220 30.05 -12.87 6.39
N ASP A 221 29.25 -13.78 6.95
CA ASP A 221 29.46 -14.47 8.23
C ASP A 221 29.75 -15.97 8.05
N LYS A 222 29.76 -16.45 6.80
CA LYS A 222 29.90 -17.86 6.40
C LYS A 222 28.72 -18.76 6.83
N PHE A 223 27.61 -18.17 7.26
CA PHE A 223 26.43 -18.89 7.75
C PHE A 223 25.12 -18.39 7.12
N LEU A 224 24.71 -17.15 7.42
CA LEU A 224 23.55 -16.50 6.80
C LEU A 224 23.91 -15.87 5.45
N VAL A 225 25.17 -15.47 5.28
CA VAL A 225 25.75 -14.98 4.03
C VAL A 225 27.10 -15.66 3.82
N LYS A 226 27.14 -16.56 2.84
CA LYS A 226 28.27 -17.42 2.51
C LYS A 226 29.19 -16.75 1.49
N LYS A 227 30.41 -17.26 1.28
CA LYS A 227 31.36 -16.68 0.33
C LYS A 227 30.86 -16.85 -1.12
N GLU A 228 30.21 -17.98 -1.36
CA GLU A 228 29.63 -18.41 -2.63
C GLU A 228 28.52 -17.44 -3.07
N ASP A 229 27.75 -16.90 -2.13
CA ASP A 229 26.71 -15.90 -2.39
C ASP A 229 27.30 -14.60 -2.96
N ILE A 230 28.47 -14.16 -2.47
CA ILE A 230 29.16 -12.96 -2.98
C ILE A 230 29.62 -13.19 -4.42
N GLU A 231 30.20 -14.37 -4.71
CA GLU A 231 30.62 -14.72 -6.06
C GLU A 231 29.42 -14.87 -7.01
N ASN A 232 28.30 -15.42 -6.54
CA ASN A 232 27.06 -15.53 -7.30
C ASN A 232 26.51 -14.15 -7.70
N ILE A 233 26.57 -13.14 -6.80
CA ILE A 233 26.16 -11.75 -7.10
C ILE A 233 27.19 -11.06 -8.01
N LEU A 234 28.49 -11.25 -7.79
CA LEU A 234 29.54 -10.66 -8.62
C LEU A 234 29.49 -11.21 -10.06
N ASN A 235 29.14 -12.48 -10.23
CA ASN A 235 28.96 -13.16 -11.51
C ASN A 235 27.54 -13.00 -12.10
N TRP A 236 26.78 -11.98 -11.65
CA TRP A 236 25.38 -11.73 -12.02
C TRP A 236 25.07 -11.86 -13.51
N ASN A 237 25.98 -11.42 -14.40
CA ASN A 237 25.77 -11.46 -15.84
C ASN A 237 25.46 -12.89 -16.36
N VAL A 238 26.05 -13.91 -15.72
CA VAL A 238 25.76 -15.33 -15.98
C VAL A 238 24.66 -15.85 -15.05
N THR A 239 24.79 -15.63 -13.73
CA THR A 239 23.96 -16.27 -12.71
C THR A 239 22.50 -15.81 -12.70
N GLN A 240 22.18 -14.65 -13.28
CA GLN A 240 20.80 -14.18 -13.54
C GLN A 240 19.97 -15.14 -14.42
N HIS A 241 20.62 -16.04 -15.16
CA HIS A 241 19.98 -17.04 -16.02
C HIS A 241 19.91 -18.44 -15.39
N MET A 242 20.47 -18.61 -14.18
CA MET A 242 20.60 -19.91 -13.51
C MET A 242 19.61 -20.10 -12.36
N ASN A 243 18.70 -19.14 -12.15
CA ASN A 243 17.75 -19.11 -11.02
C ASN A 243 18.42 -19.24 -9.64
N ILE A 244 19.67 -18.78 -9.51
CA ILE A 244 20.44 -18.83 -8.27
C ILE A 244 19.84 -17.87 -7.22
N GLU A 245 19.75 -18.35 -5.99
CA GLU A 245 19.37 -17.55 -4.83
C GLU A 245 20.54 -16.73 -4.30
N VAL A 246 20.21 -15.56 -3.75
CA VAL A 246 21.14 -14.71 -3.01
C VAL A 246 20.47 -14.14 -1.74
N PRO A 247 21.21 -14.01 -0.64
CA PRO A 247 20.73 -13.33 0.56
C PRO A 247 20.86 -11.82 0.40
N PHE A 248 19.84 -11.08 0.85
CA PHE A 248 19.89 -9.63 0.95
C PHE A 248 19.57 -9.16 2.38
N LYS A 249 20.53 -8.46 3.00
CA LYS A 249 20.36 -7.82 4.32
C LYS A 249 20.26 -6.30 4.12
N PRO A 250 19.05 -5.74 4.04
CA PRO A 250 18.87 -4.29 3.90
C PRO A 250 19.39 -3.54 5.14
N ALA A 251 19.76 -2.27 4.97
CA ALA A 251 20.30 -1.44 6.05
C ALA A 251 19.25 -1.07 7.12
N ARG A 252 17.96 -0.99 6.76
CA ARG A 252 16.84 -0.64 7.67
C ARG A 252 15.51 -1.21 7.20
N VAL A 253 14.48 -1.07 8.03
CA VAL A 253 13.08 -1.42 7.70
C VAL A 253 12.16 -0.21 7.94
N ILE A 254 11.10 -0.08 7.14
CA ILE A 254 10.09 0.97 7.31
C ILE A 254 8.66 0.41 7.44
N LEU A 255 7.88 0.99 8.37
CA LEU A 255 6.52 0.57 8.70
C LEU A 255 5.52 1.72 8.53
N GLN A 256 4.33 1.42 8.01
CA GLN A 256 3.17 2.33 8.09
C GLN A 256 2.10 1.74 9.01
N ASP A 257 1.19 2.58 9.49
CA ASP A 257 0.41 2.25 10.68
C ASP A 257 -0.61 1.10 10.53
N PHE A 258 -1.08 0.81 9.32
CA PHE A 258 -1.94 -0.36 9.07
C PHE A 258 -1.15 -1.68 9.04
N THR A 259 0.18 -1.69 8.95
CA THR A 259 1.00 -2.92 8.93
C THR A 259 1.96 -3.00 10.12
N GLY A 260 2.36 -1.88 10.69
CA GLY A 260 3.15 -1.88 11.91
C GLY A 260 2.35 -2.21 13.18
N VAL A 261 1.01 -2.03 13.21
CA VAL A 261 0.18 -2.56 14.32
C VAL A 261 0.22 -4.10 14.37
N PRO A 262 -0.14 -4.86 13.31
CA PRO A 262 -0.01 -6.31 13.36
C PRO A 262 1.45 -6.75 13.58
N SER A 263 2.43 -6.02 13.04
CA SER A 263 3.84 -6.34 13.26
C SER A 263 4.27 -6.26 14.73
N VAL A 264 3.89 -5.19 15.45
CA VAL A 264 4.17 -5.07 16.89
C VAL A 264 3.33 -6.06 17.71
N VAL A 265 2.15 -6.48 17.24
CA VAL A 265 1.37 -7.60 17.84
C VAL A 265 2.11 -8.93 17.69
N ASP A 266 2.67 -9.21 16.52
CA ASP A 266 3.44 -10.42 16.25
C ASP A 266 4.71 -10.45 17.12
N PHE A 267 5.48 -9.36 17.17
CA PHE A 267 6.64 -9.23 18.08
C PHE A 267 6.27 -9.45 19.55
N ALA A 268 5.13 -8.93 20.02
CA ALA A 268 4.64 -9.17 21.37
C ALA A 268 4.28 -10.64 21.60
N ALA A 269 3.56 -11.26 20.67
CA ALA A 269 3.19 -12.68 20.75
C ALA A 269 4.39 -13.63 20.62
N MET A 270 5.43 -13.24 19.88
CA MET A 270 6.70 -13.96 19.82
C MET A 270 7.47 -13.90 21.14
N ARG A 271 7.41 -12.78 21.88
CA ARG A 271 7.95 -12.72 23.26
C ARG A 271 7.24 -13.70 24.18
N ASP A 272 5.91 -13.71 24.18
CA ASP A 272 5.12 -14.66 24.97
C ASP A 272 5.44 -16.11 24.59
N ALA A 273 5.67 -16.39 23.30
CA ALA A 273 6.00 -17.74 22.82
C ALA A 273 7.42 -18.17 23.23
N VAL A 274 8.41 -17.28 23.15
CA VAL A 274 9.78 -17.54 23.63
C VAL A 274 9.81 -17.76 25.14
N GLU A 275 9.07 -16.94 25.92
CA GLU A 275 8.94 -17.12 27.37
C GLU A 275 8.29 -18.47 27.73
N LYS A 276 7.19 -18.86 27.06
CA LYS A 276 6.54 -20.16 27.25
C LYS A 276 7.44 -21.35 26.91
N LEU A 277 8.42 -21.17 26.02
CA LEU A 277 9.44 -22.16 25.67
C LEU A 277 10.68 -22.10 26.59
N GLY A 278 10.71 -21.21 27.58
CA GLY A 278 11.80 -21.06 28.55
C GLY A 278 13.02 -20.27 28.04
N GLY A 279 12.89 -19.55 26.93
CA GLY A 279 13.94 -18.69 26.38
C GLY A 279 13.86 -17.24 26.89
N ASP A 280 14.84 -16.41 26.50
CA ASP A 280 14.87 -14.98 26.82
C ASP A 280 14.03 -14.15 25.82
N PRO A 281 12.90 -13.54 26.23
CA PRO A 281 12.08 -12.71 25.35
C PRO A 281 12.77 -11.41 24.90
N GLU A 282 13.86 -10.95 25.52
CA GLU A 282 14.60 -9.75 25.07
C GLU A 282 15.47 -9.97 23.82
N LYS A 283 15.71 -11.23 23.44
CA LYS A 283 16.25 -11.61 22.11
C LYS A 283 15.28 -11.25 20.98
N ILE A 284 13.97 -11.22 21.25
CA ILE A 284 12.96 -10.74 20.30
C ILE A 284 13.00 -9.20 20.29
N ASN A 285 13.84 -8.66 19.40
CA ASN A 285 14.05 -7.23 19.20
C ASN A 285 14.61 -6.92 17.80
N PRO A 286 14.21 -5.82 17.14
CA PRO A 286 14.83 -5.37 15.90
C PRO A 286 16.34 -5.10 16.01
N ILE A 287 17.15 -5.67 15.10
CA ILE A 287 18.60 -5.49 15.00
C ILE A 287 18.98 -4.30 14.09
N CYS A 288 18.12 -3.96 13.14
CA CYS A 288 18.27 -2.80 12.25
C CYS A 288 17.35 -1.65 12.70
N PRO A 289 17.60 -0.41 12.28
CA PRO A 289 16.67 0.70 12.48
C PRO A 289 15.30 0.40 11.88
N VAL A 290 14.23 0.68 12.63
CA VAL A 290 12.84 0.56 12.21
C VAL A 290 12.18 1.93 12.33
N ASP A 291 11.89 2.57 11.20
CA ASP A 291 11.17 3.85 11.17
C ASP A 291 9.68 3.62 10.87
N PHE A 292 8.79 4.26 11.64
CA PHE A 292 7.33 4.14 11.51
C PHE A 292 6.71 5.51 11.24
N ASN A 293 5.76 5.67 10.29
CA ASN A 293 5.19 7.00 9.97
C ASN A 293 3.65 7.10 9.89
N ARG A 294 3.08 8.27 10.26
CA ARG A 294 1.64 8.55 10.43
C ARG A 294 1.24 10.00 10.04
N ARG A 295 -0.09 10.24 9.94
CA ARG A 295 -0.73 11.13 8.95
C ARG A 295 -1.64 12.26 9.55
N ALA A 296 -2.17 13.16 8.70
CA ALA A 296 -2.99 14.41 8.91
C ALA A 296 -2.13 15.71 8.97
N ASP A 297 -2.39 16.89 8.36
CA ASP A 297 -3.41 17.98 8.43
C ASP A 297 -4.20 18.24 7.12
N SER A 298 -5.42 18.81 6.97
CA SER A 298 -6.27 19.74 7.77
C SER A 298 -7.08 19.16 8.93
N LEU A 299 -6.37 18.33 9.65
CA LEU A 299 -6.10 18.77 11.01
C LEU A 299 -7.37 18.64 11.84
N GLN A 300 -7.76 19.68 12.57
CA GLN A 300 -8.30 19.47 13.90
C GLN A 300 -9.46 18.48 13.96
N LYS A 301 -10.59 18.72 13.26
CA LYS A 301 -11.74 17.81 13.29
C LYS A 301 -11.43 16.39 12.81
N ASN A 302 -10.57 16.24 11.79
CA ASN A 302 -10.19 14.93 11.27
C ASN A 302 -9.16 14.23 12.18
N GLN A 303 -8.24 14.98 12.79
CA GLN A 303 -7.26 14.48 13.76
C GLN A 303 -7.90 14.12 15.10
N ASP A 304 -8.84 14.91 15.61
CA ASP A 304 -9.58 14.63 16.84
C ASP A 304 -10.32 13.30 16.67
N LEU A 305 -11.08 13.14 15.57
CA LEU A 305 -11.73 11.88 15.20
C LEU A 305 -10.73 10.73 14.97
N GLU A 306 -9.54 11.00 14.43
CA GLU A 306 -8.51 9.98 14.23
C GLU A 306 -7.92 9.53 15.58
N PHE A 307 -7.60 10.45 16.49
CA PHE A 307 -7.13 10.15 17.84
C PHE A 307 -8.20 9.43 18.67
N GLU A 308 -9.44 9.92 18.70
CA GLU A 308 -10.56 9.26 19.38
C GLU A 308 -10.73 7.81 18.93
N ARG A 309 -10.78 7.59 17.61
CA ARG A 309 -11.01 6.25 17.04
C ARG A 309 -9.83 5.30 17.17
N ASN A 310 -8.61 5.80 17.24
CA ASN A 310 -7.40 4.98 17.18
C ASN A 310 -6.54 5.03 18.46
N ARG A 311 -7.02 5.67 19.54
CA ARG A 311 -6.30 5.85 20.82
C ARG A 311 -5.60 4.58 21.31
N GLU A 312 -6.32 3.46 21.37
CA GLU A 312 -5.76 2.16 21.82
C GLU A 312 -4.62 1.67 20.89
N ARG A 313 -4.78 1.81 19.57
CA ARG A 313 -3.71 1.50 18.59
C ARG A 313 -2.50 2.42 18.79
N PHE A 314 -2.74 3.67 19.20
CA PHE A 314 -1.68 4.67 19.37
C PHE A 314 -0.89 4.41 20.67
N GLU A 315 -1.59 4.11 21.77
CA GLU A 315 -1.01 3.67 23.04
C GLU A 315 -0.20 2.37 22.86
N PHE A 316 -0.71 1.40 22.11
CA PHE A 316 -0.01 0.15 21.78
C PHE A 316 1.30 0.39 21.02
N LEU A 317 1.30 1.23 19.98
CA LEU A 317 2.51 1.52 19.22
C LEU A 317 3.51 2.33 20.04
N LYS A 318 3.05 3.27 20.86
CA LYS A 318 3.91 4.03 21.78
C LYS A 318 4.55 3.12 22.84
N TRP A 319 3.85 2.09 23.31
CA TRP A 319 4.44 1.00 24.08
C TRP A 319 5.51 0.26 23.28
N GLY A 320 5.23 -0.13 22.02
CA GLY A 320 6.19 -0.78 21.13
C GLY A 320 7.52 -0.03 21.01
N SER A 321 7.48 1.29 20.77
CA SER A 321 8.70 2.13 20.71
C SER A 321 9.50 2.23 22.02
N LYS A 322 8.92 1.84 23.16
CA LYS A 322 9.64 1.72 24.44
C LYS A 322 10.11 0.29 24.72
N ALA A 323 9.31 -0.71 24.34
CA ALA A 323 9.55 -2.13 24.61
C ALA A 323 10.57 -2.77 23.66
N PHE A 324 10.81 -2.17 22.49
CA PHE A 324 11.75 -2.64 21.47
C PHE A 324 12.81 -1.57 21.16
N ARG A 325 14.08 -1.94 21.28
CA ARG A 325 15.23 -1.11 20.85
C ARG A 325 15.20 -0.93 19.33
N ASN A 326 15.79 0.15 18.83
CA ASN A 326 15.88 0.51 17.40
C ASN A 326 14.54 0.84 16.70
N MET A 327 13.42 0.91 17.43
CA MET A 327 12.10 1.26 16.89
C MET A 327 11.77 2.74 17.11
N ARG A 328 11.72 3.52 16.03
CA ARG A 328 11.37 4.95 16.05
C ARG A 328 10.00 5.18 15.42
N ILE A 329 9.17 5.98 16.09
CA ILE A 329 7.84 6.37 15.60
C ILE A 329 7.80 7.86 15.31
N ILE A 330 7.51 8.18 14.06
CA ILE A 330 7.02 9.49 13.64
C ILE A 330 5.51 9.53 13.96
N PRO A 331 5.03 10.51 14.75
CA PRO A 331 3.67 10.55 15.30
C PRO A 331 2.60 10.84 14.23
N PRO A 332 1.30 10.76 14.57
CA PRO A 332 0.23 11.34 13.74
C PRO A 332 0.47 12.84 13.54
N GLY A 333 -0.04 13.41 12.46
CA GLY A 333 0.18 14.82 12.09
C GLY A 333 1.38 15.07 11.17
N SER A 334 2.18 14.03 10.85
CA SER A 334 3.55 14.23 10.35
C SER A 334 3.76 13.97 8.85
N GLY A 335 3.00 13.05 8.25
CA GLY A 335 2.99 12.85 6.80
C GLY A 335 2.63 11.45 6.30
N ILE A 336 2.86 11.22 5.01
CA ILE A 336 2.78 9.90 4.37
C ILE A 336 4.16 9.25 4.38
N ILE A 337 4.21 7.97 4.76
CA ILE A 337 5.42 7.13 4.86
C ILE A 337 6.48 7.43 3.79
N HIS A 338 6.14 7.34 2.51
CA HIS A 338 7.13 7.41 1.43
C HIS A 338 7.64 8.84 1.17
N GLN A 339 6.82 9.87 1.42
CA GLN A 339 7.26 11.26 1.28
C GLN A 339 8.17 11.67 2.43
N VAL A 340 7.82 11.34 3.68
CA VAL A 340 8.72 11.52 4.84
C VAL A 340 9.97 10.63 4.73
N ASN A 341 9.88 9.46 4.07
CA ASN A 341 11.05 8.65 3.76
C ASN A 341 11.99 9.41 2.82
N LEU A 342 11.50 9.89 1.69
CA LEU A 342 12.29 10.67 0.71
C LEU A 342 12.88 11.95 1.33
N GLU A 343 12.06 12.73 2.03
CA GLU A 343 12.41 14.06 2.53
C GLU A 343 13.24 14.02 3.83
N TYR A 344 13.13 13.00 4.67
CA TYR A 344 13.73 12.99 6.03
C TYR A 344 14.40 11.67 6.43
N LEU A 345 13.76 10.50 6.23
CA LEU A 345 14.32 9.21 6.68
C LEU A 345 15.35 8.61 5.74
N ALA A 346 15.50 9.11 4.51
CA ALA A 346 16.55 8.66 3.59
C ALA A 346 17.93 9.06 4.11
N ARG A 347 18.81 8.07 4.28
CA ARG A 347 20.22 8.26 4.63
C ARG A 347 21.07 8.39 3.36
N VAL A 348 20.70 7.70 2.28
CA VAL A 348 21.47 7.48 1.03
C VAL A 348 22.78 6.72 1.23
N VAL A 349 23.58 7.10 2.22
CA VAL A 349 24.74 6.35 2.73
C VAL A 349 24.64 6.36 4.25
N PHE A 350 24.76 5.19 4.86
CA PHE A 350 24.93 5.07 6.31
C PHE A 350 26.36 5.44 6.72
N ASP A 351 26.49 6.04 7.89
CA ASP A 351 27.75 6.14 8.63
C ASP A 351 27.50 5.54 10.01
N GLN A 352 27.81 4.26 10.18
CA GLN A 352 27.47 3.50 11.39
C GLN A 352 28.63 2.59 11.79
N ASP A 353 28.92 2.53 13.09
CA ASP A 353 29.90 1.61 13.70
C ASP A 353 31.30 1.63 13.03
N GLY A 354 31.68 2.77 12.45
CA GLY A 354 32.95 2.99 11.76
C GLY A 354 32.92 2.66 10.26
N TYR A 355 31.77 2.33 9.66
CA TYR A 355 31.65 1.95 8.26
C TYR A 355 30.66 2.82 7.47
N TYR A 356 31.03 3.13 6.22
CA TYR A 356 30.15 3.64 5.18
C TYR A 356 29.62 2.50 4.30
N TYR A 357 28.31 2.53 4.04
CA TYR A 357 27.61 1.59 3.16
C TYR A 357 26.31 2.20 2.62
N PRO A 358 25.74 1.70 1.51
CA PRO A 358 24.55 2.31 0.89
C PRO A 358 23.32 2.17 1.80
N ASP A 359 22.47 3.19 1.81
CA ASP A 359 21.11 3.05 2.34
C ASP A 359 20.34 2.05 1.47
N SER A 360 19.60 1.17 2.13
CA SER A 360 18.74 0.18 1.51
C SER A 360 17.69 -0.26 2.52
N LEU A 361 16.50 -0.62 2.04
CA LEU A 361 15.42 -1.00 2.94
C LEU A 361 14.42 -2.00 2.34
N VAL A 362 13.64 -2.60 3.21
CA VAL A 362 12.30 -3.06 2.82
C VAL A 362 11.24 -2.41 3.68
N GLY A 363 10.02 -2.35 3.17
CA GLY A 363 8.91 -1.73 3.86
C GLY A 363 7.62 -2.52 3.74
N THR A 364 6.77 -2.39 4.75
CA THR A 364 5.47 -3.08 4.80
C THR A 364 4.37 -2.34 4.03
N ASP A 365 4.75 -1.66 2.95
CA ASP A 365 3.87 -1.00 1.97
C ASP A 365 4.43 -1.27 0.57
N SER A 366 3.58 -1.56 -0.40
CA SER A 366 4.02 -1.95 -1.74
C SER A 366 4.87 -0.87 -2.42
N HIS A 367 4.58 0.42 -2.17
CA HIS A 367 5.21 1.54 -2.87
C HIS A 367 6.47 2.07 -2.15
N THR A 368 7.08 1.27 -1.26
CA THR A 368 8.41 1.58 -0.70
C THR A 368 9.46 1.82 -1.79
N THR A 369 9.28 1.21 -2.97
CA THR A 369 10.03 1.47 -4.22
C THR A 369 10.10 2.94 -4.63
N MET A 370 9.21 3.81 -4.13
CA MET A 370 9.32 5.26 -4.33
C MET A 370 10.70 5.83 -3.93
N ILE A 371 11.39 5.20 -3.00
CA ILE A 371 12.72 5.62 -2.53
C ILE A 371 13.85 5.26 -3.52
N ASP A 372 13.61 4.31 -4.43
CA ASP A 372 14.54 3.93 -5.49
C ASP A 372 14.84 5.11 -6.43
N GLY A 373 13.92 6.08 -6.52
CA GLY A 373 14.08 7.34 -7.26
C GLY A 373 15.16 8.29 -6.71
N LEU A 374 15.62 8.06 -5.48
CA LEU A 374 16.75 8.74 -4.84
C LEU A 374 18.04 7.88 -4.84
N GLY A 375 18.01 6.70 -5.47
CA GLY A 375 19.14 5.76 -5.52
C GLY A 375 19.34 4.95 -4.24
N VAL A 376 18.29 4.79 -3.43
CA VAL A 376 18.24 3.93 -2.26
C VAL A 376 17.46 2.67 -2.63
N LEU A 377 18.11 1.50 -2.68
CA LEU A 377 17.43 0.28 -3.14
C LEU A 377 16.46 -0.22 -2.07
N GLY A 378 15.17 -0.27 -2.37
CA GLY A 378 14.22 -0.87 -1.44
C GLY A 378 12.78 -1.05 -1.94
N TRP A 379 12.13 -2.11 -1.47
CA TRP A 379 10.85 -2.56 -2.00
C TRP A 379 9.82 -2.96 -0.93
N GLY A 380 8.59 -3.16 -1.39
CA GLY A 380 7.48 -3.64 -0.56
C GLY A 380 7.58 -5.13 -0.25
N VAL A 381 7.40 -5.48 1.02
CA VAL A 381 7.34 -6.84 1.57
C VAL A 381 6.13 -7.00 2.49
N GLY A 382 5.81 -8.23 2.90
CA GLY A 382 4.83 -8.47 3.96
C GLY A 382 5.35 -8.06 5.34
N GLY A 383 4.44 -7.87 6.31
CA GLY A 383 4.81 -7.66 7.72
C GLY A 383 5.77 -8.74 8.23
N ILE A 384 5.41 -9.99 7.98
CA ILE A 384 6.13 -11.19 8.42
C ILE A 384 7.57 -11.29 7.88
N GLU A 385 7.78 -10.88 6.63
CA GLU A 385 9.11 -10.83 6.00
C GLU A 385 9.93 -9.67 6.58
N ALA A 386 9.30 -8.50 6.80
CA ALA A 386 9.93 -7.38 7.47
C ALA A 386 10.30 -7.69 8.94
N GLU A 387 9.49 -8.46 9.67
CA GLU A 387 9.77 -8.93 11.04
C GLU A 387 10.98 -9.86 11.08
N ALA A 388 11.10 -10.78 10.12
CA ALA A 388 12.26 -11.65 10.00
C ALA A 388 13.55 -10.85 9.71
N VAL A 389 13.48 -9.85 8.82
CA VAL A 389 14.58 -8.90 8.55
C VAL A 389 14.95 -8.12 9.80
N MET A 390 13.96 -7.60 10.54
CA MET A 390 14.19 -6.95 11.83
C MET A 390 14.88 -7.89 12.82
N LEU A 391 14.56 -9.20 12.83
CA LEU A 391 15.24 -10.20 13.68
C LEU A 391 16.54 -10.76 13.06
N GLY A 392 17.04 -10.13 11.99
CA GLY A 392 18.37 -10.39 11.40
C GLY A 392 18.44 -11.50 10.35
N GLN A 393 17.30 -12.06 9.96
CA GLN A 393 17.23 -13.00 8.84
C GLN A 393 17.37 -12.24 7.50
N PRO A 394 18.27 -12.65 6.59
CA PRO A 394 18.30 -12.09 5.24
C PRO A 394 16.99 -12.36 4.50
N ILE A 395 16.64 -11.47 3.58
CA ILE A 395 15.69 -11.78 2.51
C ILE A 395 16.35 -12.83 1.62
N SER A 396 15.66 -13.94 1.38
CA SER A 396 16.04 -14.92 0.36
C SER A 396 15.32 -14.54 -0.93
N MET A 397 16.08 -14.30 -2.00
CA MET A 397 15.53 -13.95 -3.31
C MET A 397 16.33 -14.61 -4.42
N VAL A 398 15.66 -14.98 -5.51
CA VAL A 398 16.34 -15.31 -6.77
C VAL A 398 17.02 -14.03 -7.27
N LEU A 399 18.28 -14.14 -7.68
CA LEU A 399 19.05 -13.04 -8.22
C LEU A 399 18.35 -12.47 -9.47
N PRO A 400 17.93 -11.19 -9.47
CA PRO A 400 16.97 -10.71 -10.45
C PRO A 400 17.65 -10.33 -11.76
N GLN A 401 16.97 -10.60 -12.88
CA GLN A 401 17.25 -9.91 -14.14
C GLN A 401 17.00 -8.40 -13.98
N VAL A 402 17.76 -7.58 -14.70
CA VAL A 402 17.66 -6.11 -14.66
C VAL A 402 17.38 -5.58 -16.06
N ILE A 403 16.21 -4.97 -16.22
CA ILE A 403 15.79 -4.33 -17.48
C ILE A 403 16.27 -2.88 -17.47
N GLY A 404 17.18 -2.54 -18.38
CA GLY A 404 17.67 -1.18 -18.56
C GLY A 404 16.61 -0.33 -19.26
N TYR A 405 16.08 0.70 -18.60
CA TYR A 405 15.09 1.61 -19.19
C TYR A 405 15.76 2.93 -19.61
N ARG A 406 16.00 3.07 -20.91
CA ARG A 406 16.73 4.21 -21.49
C ARG A 406 15.79 5.36 -21.78
N LEU A 407 16.04 6.51 -21.14
CA LEU A 407 15.31 7.75 -21.43
C LEU A 407 16.11 8.66 -22.36
N MET A 408 15.42 9.22 -23.36
CA MET A 408 16.00 10.16 -24.32
C MET A 408 14.99 11.25 -24.72
N GLY A 409 15.43 12.26 -25.47
CA GLY A 409 14.59 13.38 -25.90
C GLY A 409 14.24 14.34 -24.77
N LYS A 410 13.16 15.12 -24.96
CA LYS A 410 12.60 16.05 -23.97
C LYS A 410 11.07 15.95 -23.99
N PRO A 411 10.37 16.05 -22.84
CA PRO A 411 8.91 16.08 -22.82
C PRO A 411 8.37 17.40 -23.39
N HIS A 412 7.17 17.37 -23.96
CA HIS A 412 6.46 18.58 -24.37
C HIS A 412 6.13 19.47 -23.14
N PRO A 413 6.12 20.80 -23.21
CA PRO A 413 5.92 21.66 -22.02
C PRO A 413 4.62 21.46 -21.24
N LEU A 414 3.59 20.88 -21.85
CA LEU A 414 2.31 20.53 -21.20
C LEU A 414 2.32 19.16 -20.49
N VAL A 415 3.37 18.35 -20.67
CA VAL A 415 3.50 17.00 -20.09
C VAL A 415 3.98 17.09 -18.64
N THR A 416 3.25 16.42 -17.76
CA THR A 416 3.56 16.29 -16.33
C THR A 416 4.37 15.03 -16.02
N SER A 417 4.93 14.96 -14.81
CA SER A 417 5.58 13.74 -14.31
C SER A 417 4.61 12.55 -14.22
N THR A 418 3.33 12.82 -13.92
CA THR A 418 2.26 11.82 -13.92
C THR A 418 2.08 11.19 -15.30
N ASP A 419 2.13 11.98 -16.38
CA ASP A 419 1.98 11.48 -17.75
C ASP A 419 3.13 10.57 -18.18
N ILE A 420 4.34 10.91 -17.73
CA ILE A 420 5.55 10.11 -17.94
C ILE A 420 5.40 8.75 -17.23
N VAL A 421 5.04 8.73 -15.94
CA VAL A 421 4.89 7.45 -15.21
C VAL A 421 3.72 6.60 -15.72
N LEU A 422 2.58 7.18 -16.12
CA LEU A 422 1.47 6.39 -16.69
C LEU A 422 1.86 5.79 -18.06
N THR A 423 2.68 6.50 -18.84
CA THR A 423 3.25 5.96 -20.10
C THR A 423 4.23 4.82 -19.83
N ILE A 424 5.15 4.99 -18.88
CA ILE A 424 6.10 3.96 -18.45
C ILE A 424 5.38 2.74 -17.86
N THR A 425 4.34 2.95 -17.05
CA THR A 425 3.55 1.89 -16.40
C THR A 425 2.87 1.00 -17.45
N LYS A 426 2.22 1.60 -18.45
CA LYS A 426 1.66 0.85 -19.59
C LYS A 426 2.76 0.04 -20.29
N HIS A 427 3.89 0.69 -20.63
CA HIS A 427 4.95 0.07 -21.40
C HIS A 427 5.61 -1.10 -20.66
N LEU A 428 5.99 -0.92 -19.39
CA LEU A 428 6.61 -1.96 -18.57
C LEU A 428 5.67 -3.15 -18.29
N ARG A 429 4.34 -2.91 -18.17
CA ARG A 429 3.37 -4.01 -18.06
C ARG A 429 3.25 -4.80 -19.37
N GLN A 430 3.44 -4.16 -20.53
CA GLN A 430 3.50 -4.84 -21.84
C GLN A 430 4.82 -5.61 -22.04
N VAL A 431 5.94 -5.11 -21.52
CA VAL A 431 7.25 -5.79 -21.55
C VAL A 431 7.28 -7.02 -20.63
N GLY A 432 6.51 -7.03 -19.53
CA GLY A 432 6.44 -8.17 -18.62
C GLY A 432 7.62 -8.25 -17.65
N VAL A 433 7.73 -7.26 -16.77
CA VAL A 433 8.85 -7.11 -15.81
C VAL A 433 8.62 -7.76 -14.44
N VAL A 434 7.65 -8.67 -14.32
CA VAL A 434 7.31 -9.32 -13.04
C VAL A 434 8.49 -10.11 -12.49
N GLY A 435 8.84 -9.86 -11.22
CA GLY A 435 9.97 -10.51 -10.55
C GLY A 435 11.36 -9.98 -10.94
N LYS A 436 11.45 -9.00 -11.86
CA LYS A 436 12.70 -8.39 -12.31
C LYS A 436 12.95 -7.05 -11.58
N PHE A 437 14.16 -6.52 -11.72
CA PHE A 437 14.44 -5.11 -11.47
C PHE A 437 14.31 -4.32 -12.78
N VAL A 438 13.98 -3.04 -12.66
CA VAL A 438 14.11 -2.04 -13.73
C VAL A 438 15.15 -1.03 -13.27
N GLU A 439 16.11 -0.66 -14.11
CA GLU A 439 17.12 0.35 -13.78
C GLU A 439 17.16 1.40 -14.89
N PHE A 440 17.03 2.67 -14.52
CA PHE A 440 16.91 3.77 -15.46
C PHE A 440 18.28 4.32 -15.87
N PHE A 441 18.44 4.64 -17.15
CA PHE A 441 19.68 5.22 -17.69
C PHE A 441 19.45 6.13 -18.91
N GLY A 442 20.53 6.69 -19.44
CA GLY A 442 20.52 7.56 -20.61
C GLY A 442 20.25 9.04 -20.31
N PRO A 443 20.46 9.93 -21.31
CA PRO A 443 20.54 11.38 -21.10
C PRO A 443 19.21 12.04 -20.70
N GLY A 444 18.07 11.36 -20.87
CA GLY A 444 16.77 11.83 -20.39
C GLY A 444 16.67 11.85 -18.85
N VAL A 445 17.40 10.99 -18.13
CA VAL A 445 17.31 10.88 -16.66
C VAL A 445 17.83 12.14 -15.95
N ALA A 446 18.83 12.81 -16.52
CA ALA A 446 19.37 14.07 -16.01
C ALA A 446 18.37 15.25 -16.07
N GLN A 447 17.28 15.12 -16.84
CA GLN A 447 16.21 16.13 -16.94
C GLN A 447 15.05 15.89 -15.95
N LEU A 448 15.03 14.73 -15.30
CA LEU A 448 14.05 14.36 -14.28
C LEU A 448 14.55 14.77 -12.89
N SER A 449 13.72 15.53 -12.18
CA SER A 449 13.96 15.82 -10.75
C SER A 449 13.87 14.56 -9.91
N ILE A 450 14.38 14.58 -8.68
CA ILE A 450 14.19 13.45 -7.74
C ILE A 450 12.70 13.17 -7.49
N ALA A 451 11.87 14.21 -7.48
CA ALA A 451 10.44 14.03 -7.41
C ALA A 451 9.87 13.27 -8.61
N ASP A 452 10.30 13.58 -9.84
CA ASP A 452 9.86 12.85 -11.04
C ASP A 452 10.31 11.38 -11.01
N ARG A 453 11.56 11.13 -10.60
CA ARG A 453 12.10 9.77 -10.44
C ARG A 453 11.35 8.99 -9.37
N ALA A 454 11.06 9.62 -8.23
CA ALA A 454 10.27 9.03 -7.15
C ALA A 454 8.82 8.75 -7.58
N THR A 455 8.19 9.62 -8.38
CA THR A 455 6.88 9.38 -8.99
C THR A 455 6.91 8.14 -9.89
N ILE A 456 7.96 7.96 -10.72
CA ILE A 456 8.12 6.77 -11.58
C ILE A 456 8.33 5.49 -10.76
N ALA A 457 9.24 5.53 -9.79
CA ALA A 457 9.57 4.37 -8.95
C ALA A 457 8.46 3.99 -7.96
N ASN A 458 7.62 4.94 -7.54
CA ASN A 458 6.44 4.68 -6.71
C ASN A 458 5.47 3.67 -7.35
N MET A 459 5.31 3.73 -8.68
CA MET A 459 4.38 2.85 -9.41
C MET A 459 4.96 1.48 -9.78
N CYS A 460 6.13 1.11 -9.24
CA CYS A 460 6.76 -0.20 -9.46
C CYS A 460 5.80 -1.41 -9.25
N PRO A 461 4.96 -1.45 -8.20
CA PRO A 461 3.99 -2.53 -8.01
C PRO A 461 2.88 -2.59 -9.08
N GLU A 462 2.61 -1.50 -9.78
CA GLU A 462 1.54 -1.40 -10.78
C GLU A 462 1.97 -1.97 -12.14
N TYR A 463 3.26 -1.89 -12.49
CA TYR A 463 3.82 -2.66 -13.61
C TYR A 463 4.39 -4.03 -13.20
N GLY A 464 4.66 -4.26 -11.92
CA GLY A 464 4.97 -5.57 -11.32
C GLY A 464 6.45 -5.87 -11.10
N ALA A 465 7.34 -4.92 -11.37
CA ALA A 465 8.76 -5.06 -11.04
C ALA A 465 8.96 -5.11 -9.51
N THR A 466 10.09 -5.66 -9.06
CA THR A 466 10.42 -5.73 -7.63
C THR A 466 10.98 -4.39 -7.13
N ALA A 467 11.83 -3.74 -7.91
CA ALA A 467 12.42 -2.42 -7.64
C ALA A 467 12.59 -1.64 -8.96
N THR A 468 12.60 -0.31 -8.89
CA THR A 468 12.77 0.57 -10.07
C THR A 468 13.80 1.66 -9.80
N PHE A 469 15.05 1.32 -10.09
CA PHE A 469 16.23 1.99 -9.57
C PHE A 469 16.71 3.17 -10.42
N PHE A 470 16.94 4.30 -9.76
CA PHE A 470 17.63 5.47 -10.31
C PHE A 470 18.94 5.70 -9.54
N PRO A 471 20.08 5.21 -10.03
CA PRO A 471 21.40 5.42 -9.43
C PRO A 471 21.67 6.87 -8.99
N VAL A 472 22.39 7.03 -7.87
CA VAL A 472 22.68 8.35 -7.27
C VAL A 472 23.59 9.17 -8.18
N ASP A 473 23.12 10.35 -8.57
CA ASP A 473 23.84 11.30 -9.42
C ASP A 473 23.93 12.70 -8.78
N GLU A 474 24.38 13.68 -9.56
CA GLU A 474 24.45 15.08 -9.14
C GLU A 474 23.07 15.68 -8.79
N VAL A 475 21.98 15.23 -9.43
CA VAL A 475 20.61 15.67 -9.10
C VAL A 475 20.19 15.14 -7.72
N SER A 476 20.52 13.88 -7.39
CA SER A 476 20.31 13.32 -6.05
C SER A 476 21.07 14.10 -4.98
N ILE A 477 22.34 14.46 -5.24
CA ILE A 477 23.13 15.25 -4.27
C ILE A 477 22.52 16.65 -4.06
N LYS A 478 22.09 17.32 -5.13
CA LYS A 478 21.42 18.64 -5.04
C LYS A 478 20.13 18.57 -4.22
N TYR A 479 19.34 17.49 -4.37
CA TYR A 479 18.13 17.27 -3.57
C TYR A 479 18.43 17.05 -2.08
N LEU A 480 19.54 16.38 -1.72
CA LEU A 480 19.94 16.25 -0.32
C LEU A 480 20.25 17.62 0.32
N VAL A 481 20.94 18.51 -0.41
CA VAL A 481 21.15 19.90 0.04
C VAL A 481 19.82 20.66 0.12
N GLN A 482 18.95 20.53 -0.90
CA GLN A 482 17.63 21.17 -0.93
C GLN A 482 16.73 20.75 0.24
N THR A 483 16.84 19.51 0.70
CA THR A 483 16.09 18.96 1.85
C THR A 483 16.76 19.22 3.20
N GLY A 484 17.75 20.12 3.26
CA GLY A 484 18.40 20.54 4.50
C GLY A 484 19.30 19.49 5.14
N ARG A 485 19.84 18.52 4.37
CA ARG A 485 20.89 17.63 4.86
C ARG A 485 22.18 18.40 5.09
N ASP A 486 22.87 18.07 6.18
CA ASP A 486 24.16 18.66 6.53
C ASP A 486 25.19 18.54 5.39
N GLU A 487 25.79 19.67 5.00
CA GLU A 487 26.73 19.71 3.88
C GLU A 487 27.96 18.82 4.05
N SER A 488 28.46 18.66 5.28
CA SER A 488 29.65 17.83 5.53
C SER A 488 29.32 16.36 5.28
N LYS A 489 28.13 15.90 5.70
CA LYS A 489 27.60 14.58 5.38
C LYS A 489 27.35 14.41 3.90
N VAL A 490 26.78 15.40 3.22
CA VAL A 490 26.54 15.35 1.76
C VAL A 490 27.85 15.24 0.96
N LYS A 491 28.91 15.94 1.38
CA LYS A 491 30.26 15.80 0.79
C LYS A 491 30.82 14.39 1.00
N GLN A 492 30.66 13.80 2.18
CA GLN A 492 31.08 12.41 2.44
C GLN A 492 30.23 11.36 1.69
N ILE A 493 28.91 11.57 1.55
CA ILE A 493 28.02 10.74 0.73
C ILE A 493 28.55 10.66 -0.71
N ARG A 494 28.84 11.81 -1.33
CA ARG A 494 29.42 11.87 -2.69
C ARG A 494 30.77 11.17 -2.75
N LYS A 495 31.67 11.47 -1.80
CA LYS A 495 33.02 10.89 -1.74
C LYS A 495 32.99 9.36 -1.63
N TYR A 496 32.15 8.81 -0.77
CA TYR A 496 31.93 7.36 -0.64
C TYR A 496 31.43 6.75 -1.95
N LEU A 497 30.35 7.28 -2.52
CA LEU A 497 29.74 6.73 -3.74
C LEU A 497 30.70 6.77 -4.93
N GLN A 498 31.55 7.79 -5.03
CA GLN A 498 32.62 7.87 -6.01
C GLN A 498 33.72 6.82 -5.73
N ALA A 499 34.22 6.73 -4.49
CA ALA A 499 35.28 5.80 -4.10
C ALA A 499 34.90 4.32 -4.24
N VAL A 500 33.64 3.97 -4.04
CA VAL A 500 33.11 2.60 -4.20
C VAL A 500 32.57 2.32 -5.62
N GLY A 501 32.48 3.32 -6.50
CA GLY A 501 31.98 3.12 -7.87
C GLY A 501 30.45 2.97 -8.00
N MET A 502 29.69 3.67 -7.15
CA MET A 502 28.22 3.74 -7.16
C MET A 502 27.63 5.15 -7.40
N PHE A 503 28.46 6.13 -7.80
CA PHE A 503 28.01 7.45 -8.26
C PHE A 503 27.86 7.46 -9.79
N ARG A 504 26.69 7.84 -10.31
CA ARG A 504 26.34 7.76 -11.74
C ARG A 504 26.43 9.13 -12.44
N ASP A 505 27.01 9.15 -13.63
CA ASP A 505 26.88 10.26 -14.59
C ASP A 505 26.08 9.84 -15.83
N TYR A 506 24.77 10.08 -15.83
CA TYR A 506 23.88 9.71 -16.94
C TYR A 506 24.21 10.33 -18.30
N SER A 507 25.17 11.27 -18.38
CA SER A 507 25.68 11.81 -19.64
C SER A 507 26.85 11.02 -20.23
N ASP A 508 27.51 10.18 -19.41
CA ASP A 508 28.58 9.26 -19.82
C ASP A 508 28.00 7.86 -20.14
N PRO A 509 28.00 7.43 -21.41
CA PRO A 509 27.58 6.09 -21.81
C PRO A 509 28.64 5.01 -21.54
N SER A 510 29.91 5.36 -21.29
CA SER A 510 30.95 4.37 -20.97
C SER A 510 30.72 3.73 -19.60
N GLN A 511 30.01 4.44 -18.71
CA GLN A 511 29.54 3.96 -17.42
C GLN A 511 28.16 3.24 -17.49
N ASP A 512 27.57 3.04 -18.68
CA ASP A 512 26.32 2.26 -18.82
C ASP A 512 26.57 0.76 -18.51
N PRO A 513 25.79 0.15 -17.59
CA PRO A 513 25.86 -1.28 -17.28
C PRO A 513 25.47 -2.23 -18.42
N ASP A 514 25.88 -3.49 -18.32
CA ASP A 514 25.37 -4.58 -19.16
C ASP A 514 24.03 -5.10 -18.62
N PHE A 515 22.91 -4.45 -19.00
CA PHE A 515 21.57 -4.89 -18.62
C PHE A 515 21.16 -6.21 -19.30
N THR A 516 20.22 -6.96 -18.71
CA THR A 516 19.67 -8.19 -19.31
C THR A 516 18.98 -7.92 -20.64
N GLN A 517 18.29 -6.79 -20.72
CA GLN A 517 17.58 -6.28 -21.89
C GLN A 517 17.46 -4.76 -21.75
N VAL A 518 17.53 -4.04 -22.86
CA VAL A 518 17.26 -2.59 -22.90
C VAL A 518 15.88 -2.34 -23.51
N VAL A 519 15.16 -1.38 -22.94
CA VAL A 519 13.89 -0.82 -23.42
C VAL A 519 14.03 0.70 -23.47
N GLU A 520 13.51 1.36 -24.50
CA GLU A 520 13.67 2.81 -24.69
C GLU A 520 12.35 3.59 -24.59
N LEU A 521 12.44 4.85 -24.17
CA LEU A 521 11.37 5.84 -24.28
C LEU A 521 11.94 7.21 -24.68
N ASP A 522 11.52 7.72 -25.83
CA ASP A 522 11.70 9.12 -26.21
C ASP A 522 10.59 9.96 -25.55
N LEU A 523 10.98 10.86 -24.65
CA LEU A 523 10.09 11.70 -23.87
C LEU A 523 9.19 12.60 -24.73
N LYS A 524 9.57 12.88 -26.00
CA LYS A 524 8.72 13.66 -26.93
C LYS A 524 7.43 12.94 -27.32
N THR A 525 7.37 11.61 -27.14
CA THR A 525 6.20 10.77 -27.46
C THR A 525 5.17 10.73 -26.33
N VAL A 526 5.49 11.29 -25.17
CA VAL A 526 4.56 11.38 -24.03
C VAL A 526 3.52 12.45 -24.34
N VAL A 527 2.26 12.09 -24.15
CA VAL A 527 1.08 12.97 -24.27
C VAL A 527 0.36 13.03 -22.92
N PRO A 528 -0.29 14.16 -22.58
CA PRO A 528 -1.16 14.24 -21.41
C PRO A 528 -2.17 13.10 -21.37
N CYS A 529 -2.30 12.44 -20.23
CA CYS A 529 -3.08 11.22 -20.10
C CYS A 529 -3.67 11.01 -18.71
N CYS A 530 -4.67 10.13 -18.66
CA CYS A 530 -5.16 9.53 -17.45
C CYS A 530 -4.99 8.00 -17.54
N SER A 531 -5.34 7.27 -16.49
CA SER A 531 -5.45 5.80 -16.56
C SER A 531 -6.69 5.30 -15.84
N GLY A 532 -7.45 4.42 -16.49
CA GLY A 532 -8.73 3.94 -16.00
C GLY A 532 -9.65 3.33 -17.08
N PRO A 533 -10.90 2.99 -16.71
CA PRO A 533 -11.57 3.36 -15.46
C PRO A 533 -11.34 2.42 -14.27
N LYS A 534 -10.61 1.30 -14.44
CA LYS A 534 -10.50 0.25 -13.41
C LYS A 534 -9.10 -0.32 -13.17
N ARG A 535 -8.07 0.05 -13.95
CA ARG A 535 -6.68 -0.39 -13.70
C ARG A 535 -5.65 0.72 -13.95
N PRO A 536 -4.47 0.70 -13.31
CA PRO A 536 -3.43 1.73 -13.49
C PRO A 536 -2.73 1.69 -14.85
N GLN A 537 -2.65 0.53 -15.50
CA GLN A 537 -2.04 0.35 -16.81
C GLN A 537 -2.98 0.70 -18.00
N ASP A 538 -4.26 0.96 -17.73
CA ASP A 538 -5.25 1.32 -18.75
C ASP A 538 -5.13 2.81 -19.15
N LYS A 539 -3.97 3.21 -19.70
CA LYS A 539 -3.70 4.58 -20.15
C LYS A 539 -4.66 5.01 -21.25
N VAL A 540 -5.27 6.18 -21.06
CA VAL A 540 -6.12 6.90 -22.02
C VAL A 540 -5.53 8.30 -22.21
N ALA A 541 -5.32 8.76 -23.44
CA ALA A 541 -4.89 10.14 -23.68
C ALA A 541 -6.00 11.12 -23.26
N VAL A 542 -5.66 12.31 -22.76
CA VAL A 542 -6.66 13.31 -22.32
C VAL A 542 -7.61 13.67 -23.47
N SER A 543 -7.11 13.73 -24.71
CA SER A 543 -7.89 13.93 -25.94
C SER A 543 -8.90 12.82 -26.24
N ASP A 544 -8.66 11.60 -25.77
CA ASP A 544 -9.52 10.43 -26.02
C ASP A 544 -10.48 10.12 -24.85
N MET A 545 -10.34 10.78 -23.69
CA MET A 545 -11.07 10.45 -22.46
C MET A 545 -12.60 10.39 -22.62
N LYS A 546 -13.19 11.34 -23.35
CA LYS A 546 -14.63 11.36 -23.66
C LYS A 546 -15.04 10.11 -24.45
N LYS A 547 -14.35 9.85 -25.57
CA LYS A 547 -14.61 8.75 -26.50
C LYS A 547 -14.39 7.37 -25.87
N ASP A 548 -13.31 7.21 -25.11
CA ASP A 548 -13.00 5.98 -24.39
C ASP A 548 -14.04 5.66 -23.32
N PHE A 549 -14.46 6.66 -22.52
CA PHE A 549 -15.49 6.45 -21.50
C PHE A 549 -16.85 6.12 -22.11
N GLU A 550 -17.27 6.81 -23.18
CA GLU A 550 -18.52 6.50 -23.89
C GLU A 550 -18.48 5.09 -24.51
N SER A 551 -17.33 4.67 -25.04
CA SER A 551 -17.12 3.27 -25.48
C SER A 551 -17.22 2.27 -24.32
N CYS A 552 -16.70 2.62 -23.14
CA CYS A 552 -16.78 1.79 -21.93
C CYS A 552 -18.21 1.63 -21.40
N LEU A 553 -19.15 2.56 -21.68
CA LEU A 553 -20.54 2.43 -21.23
C LEU A 553 -21.20 1.17 -21.82
N GLY A 554 -21.14 1.02 -23.15
CA GLY A 554 -21.77 -0.10 -23.86
C GLY A 554 -20.99 -1.42 -23.83
N ALA A 555 -19.68 -1.38 -23.58
CA ALA A 555 -18.85 -2.58 -23.57
C ALA A 555 -19.22 -3.56 -22.43
N LYS A 556 -19.14 -4.87 -22.71
CA LYS A 556 -19.39 -5.96 -21.76
C LYS A 556 -18.63 -5.75 -20.45
N GLN A 557 -19.28 -6.06 -19.32
CA GLN A 557 -18.73 -5.82 -17.97
C GLN A 557 -17.31 -6.41 -17.85
N GLY A 558 -16.34 -5.54 -17.57
CA GLY A 558 -14.91 -5.87 -17.53
C GLY A 558 -14.08 -4.66 -17.09
N PHE A 559 -12.78 -4.65 -17.40
CA PHE A 559 -11.91 -3.52 -17.04
C PHE A 559 -12.23 -2.23 -17.82
N LYS A 560 -12.59 -2.38 -19.12
CA LYS A 560 -12.98 -1.30 -20.04
C LYS A 560 -14.46 -1.40 -20.44
N GLY A 561 -15.32 -1.81 -19.50
CA GLY A 561 -16.75 -2.03 -19.78
C GLY A 561 -17.64 -2.00 -18.55
N PHE A 562 -18.80 -1.34 -18.68
CA PHE A 562 -19.82 -1.17 -17.63
C PHE A 562 -21.17 -1.84 -17.96
N GLN A 563 -21.36 -2.31 -19.19
CA GLN A 563 -22.56 -2.99 -19.67
C GLN A 563 -23.87 -2.21 -19.45
N VAL A 564 -23.83 -0.89 -19.66
CA VAL A 564 -25.01 -0.03 -19.72
C VAL A 564 -25.63 -0.15 -21.12
N ALA A 565 -26.95 -0.37 -21.21
CA ALA A 565 -27.61 -0.50 -22.50
C ALA A 565 -27.58 0.84 -23.28
N PRO A 566 -27.53 0.83 -24.64
CA PRO A 566 -27.24 2.03 -25.43
C PRO A 566 -28.21 3.20 -25.25
N ASP A 567 -29.49 2.88 -25.01
CA ASP A 567 -30.56 3.83 -24.70
C ASP A 567 -30.32 4.60 -23.40
N HIS A 568 -29.65 3.98 -22.42
CA HIS A 568 -29.31 4.60 -21.14
C HIS A 568 -27.98 5.39 -21.13
N HIS A 569 -27.24 5.49 -22.25
CA HIS A 569 -25.92 6.17 -22.26
C HIS A 569 -25.99 7.69 -21.99
N ASN A 570 -27.17 8.28 -22.16
CA ASN A 570 -27.45 9.69 -21.89
C ASN A 570 -28.33 9.90 -20.64
N ASP A 571 -28.48 8.86 -19.81
CA ASP A 571 -29.21 8.95 -18.56
C ASP A 571 -28.58 9.97 -17.62
N HIS A 572 -29.48 10.68 -16.95
CA HIS A 572 -29.17 11.74 -16.02
C HIS A 572 -30.26 11.82 -14.94
N LYS A 573 -29.88 12.33 -13.77
CA LYS A 573 -30.74 12.42 -12.60
C LYS A 573 -30.54 13.77 -11.92
N THR A 574 -31.63 14.50 -11.72
CA THR A 574 -31.61 15.75 -10.94
C THR A 574 -31.67 15.47 -9.45
N PHE A 575 -31.06 16.36 -8.66
CA PHE A 575 -31.03 16.32 -7.20
C PHE A 575 -30.80 17.74 -6.64
N ILE A 576 -31.17 17.95 -5.39
CA ILE A 576 -30.98 19.22 -4.69
C ILE A 576 -29.80 19.09 -3.73
N TYR A 577 -28.91 20.08 -3.72
CA TYR A 577 -27.82 20.19 -2.77
C TYR A 577 -27.60 21.66 -2.42
N ASN A 578 -27.60 22.00 -1.13
CA ASN A 578 -27.56 23.39 -0.62
C ASN A 578 -28.55 24.30 -1.37
N ASP A 579 -29.82 23.91 -1.36
CA ASP A 579 -30.97 24.62 -1.96
C ASP A 579 -30.84 24.96 -3.47
N SER A 580 -29.88 24.33 -4.15
CA SER A 580 -29.63 24.45 -5.59
C SER A 580 -29.87 23.13 -6.30
N GLU A 581 -30.52 23.17 -7.46
CA GLU A 581 -30.74 21.98 -8.29
C GLU A 581 -29.51 21.70 -9.18
N PHE A 582 -29.08 20.44 -9.22
CA PHE A 582 -27.99 19.97 -10.05
C PHE A 582 -28.40 18.70 -10.80
N THR A 583 -27.72 18.44 -11.93
CA THR A 583 -27.88 17.21 -12.72
C THR A 583 -26.60 16.39 -12.66
N LEU A 584 -26.72 15.10 -12.32
CA LEU A 584 -25.69 14.08 -12.52
C LEU A 584 -26.01 13.25 -13.76
N SER A 585 -24.98 12.78 -14.44
CA SER A 585 -25.07 11.94 -15.64
C SER A 585 -23.96 10.88 -15.65
N HIS A 586 -24.02 9.91 -16.55
CA HIS A 586 -22.88 9.01 -16.81
C HIS A 586 -21.63 9.84 -17.13
N GLY A 587 -20.53 9.65 -16.39
CA GLY A 587 -19.28 10.39 -16.56
C GLY A 587 -19.12 11.62 -15.67
N SER A 588 -20.14 11.99 -14.88
CA SER A 588 -20.03 13.10 -13.93
C SER A 588 -19.03 12.80 -12.82
N VAL A 589 -18.21 13.82 -12.50
CA VAL A 589 -17.19 13.76 -11.45
C VAL A 589 -17.85 14.04 -10.10
N VAL A 590 -17.71 13.11 -9.16
CA VAL A 590 -18.24 13.24 -7.79
C VAL A 590 -17.14 13.23 -6.72
N ILE A 591 -15.95 12.77 -7.06
CA ILE A 591 -14.73 12.88 -6.24
C ILE A 591 -13.61 13.46 -7.11
N ALA A 592 -12.93 14.48 -6.60
CA ALA A 592 -11.73 15.05 -7.21
C ALA A 592 -10.65 15.23 -6.13
N ALA A 593 -9.72 14.26 -6.02
CA ALA A 593 -8.79 14.18 -4.91
C ALA A 593 -7.32 14.33 -5.35
N ILE A 594 -6.69 15.46 -4.98
CA ILE A 594 -5.24 15.58 -5.00
C ILE A 594 -4.71 14.84 -3.77
N THR A 595 -4.08 13.70 -3.96
CA THR A 595 -3.73 12.75 -2.90
C THR A 595 -2.51 11.91 -3.33
N SER A 596 -2.08 11.00 -2.45
CA SER A 596 -0.94 10.08 -2.62
C SER A 596 0.45 10.71 -2.65
N CYS A 597 1.38 10.09 -1.93
CA CYS A 597 2.81 10.37 -2.01
C CYS A 597 3.37 10.30 -3.44
N THR A 598 2.73 9.56 -4.35
CA THR A 598 3.07 9.46 -5.78
C THR A 598 3.24 10.84 -6.44
N ASN A 599 2.35 11.78 -6.13
CA ASN A 599 2.33 13.11 -6.74
C ASN A 599 2.49 14.24 -5.71
N THR A 600 2.11 14.06 -4.44
CA THR A 600 2.25 15.14 -3.42
C THR A 600 3.70 15.40 -3.01
N SER A 601 4.60 14.47 -3.30
CA SER A 601 6.04 14.62 -3.14
C SER A 601 6.71 15.41 -4.25
N ASN A 602 5.96 15.79 -5.29
CA ASN A 602 6.46 16.44 -6.49
C ASN A 602 6.01 17.90 -6.53
N PRO A 603 6.88 18.86 -6.15
CA PRO A 603 6.50 20.27 -6.10
C PRO A 603 6.08 20.80 -7.46
N SER A 604 6.67 20.31 -8.56
CA SER A 604 6.32 20.77 -9.91
C SER A 604 4.83 20.57 -10.23
N VAL A 605 4.26 19.38 -9.94
CA VAL A 605 2.82 19.14 -10.19
C VAL A 605 1.91 19.75 -9.13
N MET A 606 2.37 19.90 -7.88
CA MET A 606 1.59 20.54 -6.81
C MET A 606 1.50 22.07 -7.01
N LEU A 607 2.61 22.73 -7.34
CA LEU A 607 2.63 24.13 -7.75
C LEU A 607 1.90 24.32 -9.08
N GLY A 608 2.04 23.40 -10.03
CA GLY A 608 1.25 23.40 -11.27
C GLY A 608 -0.26 23.36 -11.01
N ALA A 609 -0.73 22.55 -10.06
CA ALA A 609 -2.12 22.55 -9.64
C ALA A 609 -2.54 23.89 -9.01
N GLY A 610 -1.71 24.46 -8.12
CA GLY A 610 -1.97 25.76 -7.50
C GLY A 610 -1.99 26.93 -8.50
N LEU A 611 -1.09 26.93 -9.48
CA LEU A 611 -1.05 27.93 -10.55
C LEU A 611 -2.24 27.80 -11.50
N LEU A 612 -2.67 26.57 -11.83
CA LEU A 612 -3.92 26.35 -12.59
C LEU A 612 -5.13 26.85 -11.80
N ALA A 613 -5.21 26.56 -10.50
CA ALA A 613 -6.28 27.06 -9.63
C ALA A 613 -6.34 28.58 -9.61
N LYS A 614 -5.18 29.25 -9.49
CA LYS A 614 -5.08 30.71 -9.59
C LYS A 614 -5.59 31.24 -10.93
N LYS A 615 -5.07 30.73 -12.05
CA LYS A 615 -5.52 31.14 -13.40
C LYS A 615 -7.01 30.88 -13.63
N ALA A 616 -7.57 29.78 -13.11
CA ALA A 616 -8.98 29.47 -13.19
C ALA A 616 -9.87 30.45 -12.40
N VAL A 617 -9.49 30.78 -11.16
CA VAL A 617 -10.20 31.75 -10.32
C VAL A 617 -10.10 33.16 -10.89
N ASP A 618 -8.92 33.58 -11.33
CA ASP A 618 -8.71 34.88 -12.00
C ASP A 618 -9.53 34.98 -13.32
N ALA A 619 -9.80 33.84 -13.97
CA ALA A 619 -10.71 33.73 -15.12
C ALA A 619 -12.21 33.60 -14.75
N GLY A 620 -12.57 33.58 -13.47
CA GLY A 620 -13.94 33.50 -12.98
C GLY A 620 -14.58 32.10 -12.99
N LEU A 621 -13.78 31.04 -13.09
CA LEU A 621 -14.27 29.65 -13.03
C LEU A 621 -14.42 29.16 -11.57
N ASN A 622 -15.28 28.17 -11.37
CA ASN A 622 -15.52 27.53 -10.06
C ASN A 622 -15.70 26.00 -10.19
N VAL A 623 -15.79 25.31 -9.06
CA VAL A 623 -16.16 23.89 -8.96
C VAL A 623 -17.59 23.77 -8.43
N LYS A 624 -18.37 22.81 -8.95
CA LYS A 624 -19.74 22.57 -8.49
C LYS A 624 -19.72 22.08 -7.02
N PRO A 625 -20.52 22.67 -6.10
CA PRO A 625 -20.33 22.50 -4.65
C PRO A 625 -20.67 21.11 -4.11
N TYR A 626 -21.33 20.25 -4.90
CA TYR A 626 -21.58 18.84 -4.55
C TYR A 626 -20.37 17.93 -4.80
N VAL A 627 -19.38 18.37 -5.60
CA VAL A 627 -18.19 17.57 -5.93
C VAL A 627 -17.32 17.47 -4.69
N LYS A 628 -16.96 16.25 -4.31
CA LYS A 628 -16.07 16.05 -3.16
C LYS A 628 -14.62 16.28 -3.56
N THR A 629 -14.21 17.54 -3.48
CA THR A 629 -12.81 17.99 -3.60
C THR A 629 -12.02 17.70 -2.33
N SER A 630 -10.72 17.45 -2.46
CA SER A 630 -9.81 17.30 -1.32
C SER A 630 -8.34 17.41 -1.73
N LEU A 631 -7.51 18.10 -0.93
CA LEU A 631 -6.05 18.07 -1.03
C LEU A 631 -5.46 17.30 0.17
N SER A 632 -4.77 16.19 -0.04
CA SER A 632 -4.18 15.35 1.02
C SER A 632 -2.66 15.21 0.83
N PRO A 633 -1.84 16.18 1.27
CA PRO A 633 -0.39 16.16 1.03
C PRO A 633 0.34 15.02 1.75
N GLY A 634 1.60 14.76 1.39
CA GLY A 634 2.41 13.74 2.08
C GLY A 634 3.40 14.28 3.12
N SER A 635 3.54 15.59 3.28
CA SER A 635 4.23 16.22 4.41
C SER A 635 3.75 17.66 4.58
N GLY A 636 4.04 18.27 5.74
CA GLY A 636 3.76 19.69 5.99
C GLY A 636 4.52 20.65 5.07
N VAL A 637 5.63 20.21 4.44
CA VAL A 637 6.42 21.01 3.49
C VAL A 637 5.57 21.44 2.29
N VAL A 638 4.64 20.59 1.86
CA VAL A 638 3.73 20.87 0.73
C VAL A 638 2.83 22.06 1.03
N THR A 639 2.14 22.05 2.17
CA THR A 639 1.32 23.19 2.61
C THR A 639 2.15 24.44 2.78
N TYR A 640 3.41 24.30 3.23
CA TYR A 640 4.33 25.42 3.37
C TYR A 640 4.58 26.10 2.03
N TYR A 641 5.10 25.39 1.00
CA TYR A 641 5.37 26.04 -0.29
C TYR A 641 4.10 26.48 -1.02
N LEU A 642 2.96 25.79 -0.87
CA LEU A 642 1.68 26.22 -1.45
C LEU A 642 1.17 27.52 -0.81
N ARG A 643 1.44 27.74 0.48
CA ARG A 643 1.11 28.98 1.19
C ARG A 643 2.06 30.12 0.80
N GLU A 644 3.37 29.90 0.86
CA GLU A 644 4.36 30.97 0.59
C GLU A 644 4.37 31.43 -0.87
N SER A 645 4.07 30.55 -1.82
CA SER A 645 3.87 30.91 -3.24
C SER A 645 2.52 31.60 -3.52
N GLY A 646 1.67 31.76 -2.51
CA GLY A 646 0.38 32.45 -2.60
C GLY A 646 -0.71 31.69 -3.36
N VAL A 647 -0.53 30.40 -3.67
CA VAL A 647 -1.51 29.61 -4.45
C VAL A 647 -2.57 28.93 -3.59
N MET A 648 -2.30 28.70 -2.29
CA MET A 648 -3.23 28.01 -1.39
C MET A 648 -4.64 28.65 -1.29
N PRO A 649 -4.81 29.99 -1.23
CA PRO A 649 -6.15 30.61 -1.19
C PRO A 649 -7.00 30.26 -2.41
N TYR A 650 -6.39 30.16 -3.59
CA TYR A 650 -7.06 29.81 -4.85
C TYR A 650 -7.45 28.32 -4.89
N LEU A 651 -6.60 27.44 -4.33
CA LEU A 651 -6.95 26.03 -4.12
C LEU A 651 -8.16 25.90 -3.18
N SER A 652 -8.15 26.59 -2.04
CA SER A 652 -9.29 26.64 -1.10
C SER A 652 -10.57 27.15 -1.75
N GLN A 653 -10.52 28.21 -2.57
CA GLN A 653 -11.69 28.74 -3.27
C GLN A 653 -12.30 27.73 -4.28
N LEU A 654 -11.49 26.84 -4.85
CA LEU A 654 -11.98 25.73 -5.68
C LEU A 654 -12.33 24.46 -4.86
N GLY A 655 -12.38 24.55 -3.54
CA GLY A 655 -12.70 23.44 -2.63
C GLY A 655 -11.53 22.49 -2.34
N PHE A 656 -10.33 22.78 -2.82
CA PHE A 656 -9.11 22.01 -2.54
C PHE A 656 -8.38 22.53 -1.30
N ASP A 657 -9.14 22.79 -0.23
CA ASP A 657 -8.57 22.88 1.10
C ASP A 657 -7.75 21.62 1.40
N VAL A 658 -6.71 21.80 2.22
CA VAL A 658 -6.01 20.66 2.81
C VAL A 658 -7.06 19.79 3.54
N VAL A 659 -6.91 18.47 3.47
CA VAL A 659 -7.70 17.32 3.98
C VAL A 659 -7.19 16.66 5.26
N GLY A 660 -5.90 16.37 5.20
CA GLY A 660 -5.13 15.44 6.03
C GLY A 660 -3.82 15.09 5.30
N TYR A 661 -2.64 15.22 5.93
CA TYR A 661 -1.36 14.72 5.44
C TYR A 661 -1.31 13.18 5.43
N GLY A 662 -2.14 12.55 4.61
CA GLY A 662 -2.37 11.12 4.67
C GLY A 662 -2.82 10.51 3.36
N CYS A 663 -2.72 9.18 3.25
CA CYS A 663 -3.15 8.52 2.02
C CYS A 663 -4.63 8.71 1.72
N MET A 664 -5.49 8.92 2.73
CA MET A 664 -6.91 9.31 2.57
C MET A 664 -7.59 8.60 1.37
N THR A 665 -8.02 9.33 0.35
CA THR A 665 -8.66 8.79 -0.86
C THR A 665 -7.81 7.75 -1.60
N CYS A 666 -6.48 7.88 -1.64
CA CYS A 666 -5.57 6.90 -2.28
C CYS A 666 -5.67 5.48 -1.66
N ILE A 667 -5.96 5.37 -0.35
CA ILE A 667 -6.12 4.06 0.31
C ILE A 667 -7.58 3.57 0.36
N GLY A 668 -8.53 4.35 -0.17
CA GLY A 668 -9.97 4.13 -0.04
C GLY A 668 -10.61 4.79 1.19
N ASN A 669 -9.85 5.57 1.97
CA ASN A 669 -10.37 6.38 3.07
C ASN A 669 -10.89 7.73 2.53
N SER A 670 -11.73 7.70 1.49
CA SER A 670 -12.30 8.90 0.85
C SER A 670 -13.38 9.58 1.70
N GLY A 671 -13.91 8.89 2.71
CA GLY A 671 -15.11 9.32 3.47
C GLY A 671 -16.40 9.33 2.64
N PRO A 672 -17.54 9.74 3.23
CA PRO A 672 -18.84 9.71 2.56
C PRO A 672 -18.97 10.78 1.46
N LEU A 673 -19.76 10.49 0.42
CA LEU A 673 -20.33 11.50 -0.47
C LEU A 673 -21.60 12.13 0.15
N PRO A 674 -22.07 13.29 -0.33
CA PRO A 674 -23.38 13.82 0.03
C PRO A 674 -24.50 12.81 -0.24
N GLU A 675 -25.48 12.71 0.66
CA GLU A 675 -26.61 11.78 0.52
C GLU A 675 -27.41 12.00 -0.78
N PRO A 676 -27.79 13.23 -1.19
CA PRO A 676 -28.46 13.46 -2.47
C PRO A 676 -27.67 13.01 -3.70
N VAL A 677 -26.33 13.07 -3.63
CA VAL A 677 -25.44 12.56 -4.69
C VAL A 677 -25.49 11.03 -4.73
N VAL A 678 -25.43 10.35 -3.58
CA VAL A 678 -25.54 8.88 -3.51
C VAL A 678 -26.90 8.39 -3.99
N GLU A 679 -27.98 9.08 -3.63
CA GLU A 679 -29.33 8.80 -4.13
C GLU A 679 -29.42 8.98 -5.64
N ALA A 680 -28.93 10.10 -6.19
CA ALA A 680 -28.94 10.34 -7.64
C ALA A 680 -28.15 9.27 -8.42
N ILE A 681 -26.97 8.87 -7.92
CA ILE A 681 -26.16 7.81 -8.52
C ILE A 681 -26.92 6.47 -8.53
N THR A 682 -27.54 6.11 -7.39
CA THR A 682 -28.17 4.79 -7.23
C THR A 682 -29.55 4.70 -7.91
N GLN A 683 -30.35 5.76 -7.87
CA GLN A 683 -31.66 5.81 -8.53
C GLN A 683 -31.57 5.90 -10.06
N GLY A 684 -30.49 6.47 -10.59
CA GLY A 684 -30.24 6.56 -12.04
C GLY A 684 -29.28 5.50 -12.60
N ASP A 685 -28.87 4.50 -11.80
CA ASP A 685 -27.76 3.55 -12.08
C ASP A 685 -26.51 4.18 -12.74
N LEU A 686 -26.17 5.40 -12.33
CA LEU A 686 -25.19 6.21 -13.03
C LEU A 686 -23.76 5.67 -12.82
N VAL A 687 -22.99 5.67 -13.91
CA VAL A 687 -21.54 5.43 -13.86
C VAL A 687 -20.85 6.73 -13.44
N ALA A 688 -20.88 6.99 -12.13
CA ALA A 688 -20.22 8.14 -11.50
C ALA A 688 -18.70 7.94 -11.36
N VAL A 689 -17.98 9.07 -11.44
CA VAL A 689 -16.53 9.09 -11.62
C VAL A 689 -15.79 9.68 -10.42
N GLY A 690 -14.73 9.01 -9.98
CA GLY A 690 -13.69 9.60 -9.15
C GLY A 690 -12.43 9.91 -9.97
N VAL A 691 -11.88 11.11 -9.84
CA VAL A 691 -10.57 11.49 -10.42
C VAL A 691 -9.60 11.73 -9.26
N LEU A 692 -8.42 11.12 -9.30
CA LEU A 692 -7.45 11.22 -8.21
C LEU A 692 -5.99 11.19 -8.71
N SER A 693 -5.10 11.91 -8.02
CA SER A 693 -3.65 11.83 -8.26
C SER A 693 -2.98 10.65 -7.54
N GLY A 694 -3.72 9.54 -7.42
CA GLY A 694 -3.23 8.30 -6.83
C GLY A 694 -2.44 7.44 -7.80
N ASN A 695 -2.19 6.19 -7.39
CA ASN A 695 -1.55 5.14 -8.20
C ASN A 695 -2.47 3.92 -8.42
N ARG A 696 -3.63 3.84 -7.76
CA ARG A 696 -4.59 2.72 -7.85
C ARG A 696 -6.04 3.18 -7.97
N ASN A 697 -6.75 2.55 -8.90
CA ASN A 697 -8.12 2.90 -9.33
C ASN A 697 -9.03 1.67 -9.51
N PHE A 698 -8.69 0.53 -8.90
CA PHE A 698 -9.51 -0.69 -8.96
C PHE A 698 -10.97 -0.44 -8.51
N GLU A 699 -11.93 -1.13 -9.13
CA GLU A 699 -13.36 -0.95 -8.83
C GLU A 699 -13.65 -1.21 -7.34
N GLY A 700 -14.35 -0.28 -6.69
CA GLY A 700 -14.64 -0.33 -5.25
C GLY A 700 -13.46 0.01 -4.31
N ARG A 701 -12.25 0.28 -4.84
CA ARG A 701 -11.07 0.67 -4.03
C ARG A 701 -11.15 2.11 -3.53
N VAL A 702 -11.61 3.04 -4.37
CA VAL A 702 -11.59 4.48 -4.11
C VAL A 702 -12.81 4.89 -3.26
N HIS A 703 -14.02 4.61 -3.74
CA HIS A 703 -15.28 4.79 -3.02
C HIS A 703 -16.32 3.77 -3.53
N PRO A 704 -17.23 3.24 -2.68
CA PRO A 704 -18.24 2.27 -3.13
C PRO A 704 -19.17 2.74 -4.25
N ASN A 705 -19.42 4.05 -4.36
CA ASN A 705 -20.31 4.63 -5.39
C ASN A 705 -19.58 5.14 -6.66
N THR A 706 -18.26 5.02 -6.78
CA THR A 706 -17.55 5.35 -8.03
C THR A 706 -17.23 4.09 -8.83
N ARG A 707 -18.11 3.76 -9.80
CA ARG A 707 -17.93 2.64 -10.75
C ARG A 707 -16.70 2.85 -11.65
N ALA A 708 -16.36 4.11 -11.93
CA ALA A 708 -15.21 4.50 -12.73
C ALA A 708 -14.24 5.36 -11.90
N ASN A 709 -12.94 5.07 -11.97
CA ASN A 709 -11.91 5.85 -11.29
C ASN A 709 -10.71 6.09 -12.21
N TYR A 710 -10.24 7.34 -12.29
CA TYR A 710 -9.14 7.75 -13.16
C TYR A 710 -7.97 8.33 -12.39
N LEU A 711 -6.79 7.78 -12.66
CA LEU A 711 -5.52 8.34 -12.22
C LEU A 711 -5.15 9.50 -13.16
N ALA A 712 -4.85 10.67 -12.61
CA ALA A 712 -4.53 11.88 -13.37
C ALA A 712 -3.54 12.76 -12.60
N SER A 713 -2.86 13.68 -13.29
CA SER A 713 -1.99 14.65 -12.62
C SER A 713 -2.79 15.61 -11.72
N PRO A 714 -2.22 16.13 -10.62
CA PRO A 714 -2.87 17.14 -9.77
C PRO A 714 -3.56 18.31 -10.53
N PRO A 715 -2.97 18.94 -11.57
CA PRO A 715 -3.68 19.94 -12.38
C PRO A 715 -4.86 19.37 -13.18
N LEU A 716 -4.78 18.14 -13.71
CA LEU A 716 -5.93 17.48 -14.35
C LEU A 716 -7.06 17.15 -13.37
N VAL A 717 -6.75 16.81 -12.11
CA VAL A 717 -7.78 16.63 -11.06
C VAL A 717 -8.61 17.91 -10.89
N ILE A 718 -7.96 19.09 -10.90
CA ILE A 718 -8.66 20.38 -10.82
C ILE A 718 -9.44 20.66 -12.12
N ALA A 719 -8.84 20.42 -13.29
CA ALA A 719 -9.52 20.62 -14.58
C ALA A 719 -10.83 19.82 -14.69
N TYR A 720 -10.81 18.55 -14.30
CA TYR A 720 -12.02 17.71 -14.27
C TYR A 720 -12.99 18.07 -13.13
N ALA A 721 -12.53 18.65 -12.02
CA ALA A 721 -13.41 19.19 -10.99
C ALA A 721 -14.19 20.42 -11.49
N ILE A 722 -13.52 21.33 -12.19
CA ILE A 722 -14.13 22.53 -12.80
C ILE A 722 -15.17 22.11 -13.87
N ALA A 723 -14.78 21.23 -14.80
CA ALA A 723 -15.71 20.70 -15.81
C ALA A 723 -16.88 19.90 -15.19
N GLY A 724 -16.65 19.23 -14.06
CA GLY A 724 -17.62 18.37 -13.38
C GLY A 724 -17.97 17.08 -14.14
N THR A 725 -17.26 16.78 -15.23
CA THR A 725 -17.43 15.59 -16.07
C THR A 725 -16.11 15.23 -16.75
N ILE A 726 -15.89 13.94 -17.03
CA ILE A 726 -14.82 13.50 -17.93
C ILE A 726 -15.26 13.39 -19.40
N ARG A 727 -16.56 13.55 -19.70
CA ARG A 727 -17.12 13.53 -21.07
C ARG A 727 -16.95 14.88 -21.77
N ILE A 728 -15.74 15.44 -21.69
CA ILE A 728 -15.36 16.74 -22.24
C ILE A 728 -14.15 16.60 -23.16
N ASP A 729 -14.20 17.24 -24.32
CA ASP A 729 -13.09 17.45 -25.23
C ASP A 729 -12.49 18.84 -24.97
N PHE A 730 -11.42 18.91 -24.16
CA PHE A 730 -10.82 20.20 -23.74
C PHE A 730 -10.27 21.08 -24.88
N GLU A 731 -10.13 20.54 -26.11
CA GLU A 731 -9.72 21.34 -27.27
C GLU A 731 -10.90 22.05 -27.94
N LYS A 732 -12.11 21.48 -27.83
CA LYS A 732 -13.33 21.92 -28.54
C LYS A 732 -14.40 22.50 -27.61
N GLU A 733 -14.42 22.10 -26.34
CA GLU A 733 -15.41 22.47 -25.34
C GLU A 733 -14.76 23.35 -24.25
N PRO A 734 -15.33 24.53 -23.92
CA PRO A 734 -14.82 25.36 -22.85
C PRO A 734 -15.13 24.75 -21.48
N LEU A 735 -14.31 25.07 -20.48
CA LEU A 735 -14.55 24.73 -19.07
C LEU A 735 -15.73 25.51 -18.48
N GLY A 736 -15.95 26.72 -19.00
CA GLY A 736 -17.02 27.62 -18.59
C GLY A 736 -16.91 28.96 -19.30
N THR A 737 -17.76 29.90 -18.88
CA THR A 737 -17.80 31.26 -19.42
C THR A 737 -17.37 32.24 -18.33
N ASN A 738 -16.43 33.14 -18.62
CA ASN A 738 -15.98 34.14 -17.65
C ASN A 738 -17.03 35.24 -17.41
N ALA A 739 -16.80 36.09 -16.41
CA ALA A 739 -17.68 37.23 -16.08
C ALA A 739 -17.84 38.27 -17.22
N LYS A 740 -17.04 38.19 -18.30
CA LYS A 740 -17.14 39.03 -19.51
C LYS A 740 -17.87 38.33 -20.66
N GLY A 741 -18.46 37.16 -20.43
CA GLY A 741 -19.18 36.38 -21.45
C GLY A 741 -18.29 35.60 -22.42
N GLN A 742 -16.98 35.51 -22.18
CA GLN A 742 -16.04 34.81 -23.06
C GLN A 742 -15.83 33.35 -22.62
N PRO A 743 -15.75 32.39 -23.57
CA PRO A 743 -15.42 31.01 -23.25
C PRO A 743 -13.97 30.87 -22.77
N VAL A 744 -13.76 30.10 -21.71
CA VAL A 744 -12.43 29.78 -21.16
C VAL A 744 -12.11 28.32 -21.40
N PHE A 745 -11.05 28.03 -22.15
CA PHE A 745 -10.56 26.69 -22.44
C PHE A 745 -9.46 26.26 -21.46
N LEU A 746 -9.20 24.96 -21.35
CA LEU A 746 -8.14 24.44 -20.46
C LEU A 746 -6.76 25.04 -20.79
N ARG A 747 -6.46 25.25 -22.08
CA ARG A 747 -5.20 25.86 -22.54
C ARG A 747 -4.99 27.30 -22.04
N ASP A 748 -6.06 28.02 -21.73
CA ASP A 748 -6.00 29.43 -21.31
C ASP A 748 -5.57 29.55 -19.83
N ILE A 749 -5.79 28.49 -19.04
CA ILE A 749 -5.50 28.43 -17.60
C ILE A 749 -4.38 27.45 -17.25
N TRP A 750 -3.87 26.67 -18.21
CA TRP A 750 -2.81 25.68 -17.95
C TRP A 750 -1.45 26.38 -17.77
N PRO A 751 -0.72 26.14 -16.66
CA PRO A 751 0.60 26.74 -16.45
C PRO A 751 1.68 26.04 -17.27
N THR A 752 2.65 26.79 -17.77
CA THR A 752 3.78 26.20 -18.50
C THR A 752 4.82 25.58 -17.54
N ARG A 753 5.66 24.68 -18.06
CA ARG A 753 6.75 24.08 -17.26
C ARG A 753 7.73 25.14 -16.76
N GLU A 754 7.94 26.22 -17.53
CA GLU A 754 8.80 27.35 -17.20
C GLU A 754 8.23 28.20 -16.05
N GLU A 755 6.91 28.47 -16.06
CA GLU A 755 6.21 29.14 -14.96
C GLU A 755 6.33 28.33 -13.66
N ILE A 756 6.08 27.02 -13.73
CA ILE A 756 6.22 26.10 -12.58
C ILE A 756 7.65 26.11 -12.03
N GLN A 757 8.66 25.98 -12.88
CA GLN A 757 10.08 25.95 -12.47
C GLN A 757 10.59 27.28 -11.91
N ALA A 758 9.98 28.41 -12.27
CA ALA A 758 10.29 29.70 -11.64
C ALA A 758 9.83 29.70 -10.17
N VAL A 759 8.58 29.32 -9.92
CA VAL A 759 8.00 29.25 -8.58
C VAL A 759 8.69 28.18 -7.72
N GLU A 760 8.97 27.01 -8.27
CA GLU A 760 9.65 25.92 -7.54
C GLU A 760 11.03 26.32 -7.02
N ARG A 761 11.86 26.97 -7.87
CA ARG A 761 13.20 27.45 -7.47
C ARG A 761 13.16 28.56 -6.41
N GLN A 762 12.11 29.37 -6.39
CA GLN A 762 11.96 30.47 -5.45
C GLN A 762 11.41 30.01 -4.09
N TYR A 763 10.45 29.08 -4.08
CA TYR A 763 9.66 28.75 -2.90
C TYR A 763 9.93 27.36 -2.30
N VAL A 764 10.71 26.48 -2.93
CA VAL A 764 11.05 25.14 -2.38
C VAL A 764 12.48 25.13 -1.87
N ILE A 765 12.68 25.70 -0.67
CA ILE A 765 13.99 26.01 -0.08
C ILE A 765 14.32 25.19 1.19
N PRO A 766 15.61 24.95 1.53
CA PRO A 766 16.03 24.14 2.67
C PRO A 766 15.43 24.51 4.03
N GLY A 767 15.20 25.82 4.28
CA GLY A 767 14.63 26.29 5.53
C GLY A 767 13.26 25.67 5.85
N MET A 768 12.43 25.41 4.84
CA MET A 768 11.11 24.78 5.03
C MET A 768 11.21 23.34 5.51
N PHE A 769 12.13 22.56 4.92
CA PHE A 769 12.40 21.19 5.36
C PHE A 769 12.95 21.19 6.79
N THR A 770 13.91 22.07 7.09
CA THR A 770 14.46 22.21 8.43
C THR A 770 13.37 22.53 9.46
N GLU A 771 12.49 23.50 9.20
CA GLU A 771 11.44 23.87 10.16
C GLU A 771 10.42 22.74 10.40
N VAL A 772 9.94 22.09 9.33
CA VAL A 772 8.96 21.00 9.43
C VAL A 772 9.56 19.79 10.17
N TYR A 773 10.79 19.40 9.81
CA TYR A 773 11.39 18.18 10.33
C TYR A 773 12.08 18.35 11.70
N GLN A 774 12.48 19.54 12.13
CA GLN A 774 12.95 19.80 13.50
C GLN A 774 11.90 19.47 14.57
N LYS A 775 10.62 19.69 14.26
CA LYS A 775 9.50 19.53 15.19
C LYS A 775 8.80 18.17 15.06
N ILE A 776 9.12 17.36 14.05
CA ILE A 776 8.27 16.23 13.62
C ILE A 776 8.03 15.16 14.71
N GLU A 777 9.02 14.88 15.55
CA GLU A 777 8.91 13.89 16.63
C GLU A 777 8.21 14.45 17.90
N THR A 778 8.17 15.77 18.07
CA THR A 778 7.72 16.44 19.32
C THR A 778 6.45 17.27 19.16
N VAL A 779 6.06 17.64 17.94
CA VAL A 779 4.95 18.57 17.64
C VAL A 779 3.59 18.08 18.12
N ASN A 780 3.35 16.77 18.12
CA ASN A 780 2.03 16.23 18.45
C ASN A 780 1.83 16.10 19.96
N ALA A 781 1.27 17.15 20.58
CA ALA A 781 0.96 17.17 22.01
C ALA A 781 0.05 16.01 22.46
N SER A 782 -0.96 15.63 21.66
CA SER A 782 -1.87 14.51 21.94
C SER A 782 -1.13 13.17 21.97
N TRP A 783 -0.19 12.95 21.05
CA TRP A 783 0.71 11.78 21.05
C TRP A 783 1.61 11.77 22.30
N ASN A 784 2.20 12.92 22.63
CA ASN A 784 3.08 13.05 23.81
C ASN A 784 2.33 12.75 25.11
N ALA A 785 1.06 13.17 25.22
CA ALA A 785 0.20 12.94 26.37
C ALA A 785 -0.28 11.47 26.54
N LEU A 786 -0.17 10.60 25.52
CA LEU A 786 -0.59 9.20 25.65
C LEU A 786 0.23 8.47 26.73
N ALA A 787 -0.46 7.88 27.71
CA ALA A 787 0.15 6.94 28.63
C ALA A 787 0.55 5.67 27.86
N ALA A 788 1.78 5.20 28.08
CA ALA A 788 2.27 3.95 27.50
C ALA A 788 3.08 3.21 28.58
N PRO A 789 2.70 1.97 28.94
CA PRO A 789 3.36 1.20 29.98
C PRO A 789 4.84 0.94 29.68
N SER A 790 5.58 0.54 30.72
CA SER A 790 7.00 0.20 30.67
C SER A 790 7.28 -1.31 30.60
N ASP A 791 6.24 -2.13 30.58
CA ASP A 791 6.33 -3.59 30.60
C ASP A 791 7.02 -4.13 29.32
N LYS A 792 7.89 -5.13 29.46
CA LYS A 792 8.58 -5.75 28.30
C LYS A 792 7.70 -6.76 27.55
N LEU A 793 6.76 -7.38 28.27
CA LEU A 793 5.69 -8.22 27.74
C LEU A 793 4.41 -7.39 27.66
N TYR A 794 3.55 -7.66 26.68
CA TYR A 794 2.34 -6.87 26.51
C TYR A 794 1.18 -7.40 27.36
N LEU A 795 0.56 -6.53 28.15
CA LEU A 795 -0.61 -6.89 28.96
C LEU A 795 -1.88 -6.93 28.09
N TRP A 796 -2.13 -8.08 27.46
CA TRP A 796 -3.31 -8.30 26.60
C TRP A 796 -4.63 -8.05 27.34
N ASN A 797 -5.44 -7.11 26.84
CA ASN A 797 -6.74 -6.77 27.41
C ASN A 797 -7.87 -7.58 26.73
N PRO A 798 -8.57 -8.52 27.41
CA PRO A 798 -9.64 -9.33 26.79
C PRO A 798 -10.85 -8.52 26.30
N LYS A 799 -11.06 -7.31 26.85
CA LYS A 799 -12.11 -6.39 26.42
C LYS A 799 -11.77 -5.65 25.13
N SER A 800 -10.51 -5.65 24.71
CA SER A 800 -10.07 -4.94 23.50
C SER A 800 -10.83 -5.42 22.26
N THR A 801 -11.08 -4.47 21.36
CA THR A 801 -11.54 -4.74 20.00
C THR A 801 -10.51 -4.33 18.95
N TYR A 802 -9.32 -3.88 19.36
CA TYR A 802 -8.23 -3.45 18.46
C TYR A 802 -6.98 -4.31 18.57
N ILE A 803 -6.60 -4.76 19.77
CA ILE A 803 -5.35 -5.50 20.05
C ILE A 803 -5.70 -6.82 20.75
N LYS A 804 -5.38 -7.95 20.14
CA LYS A 804 -5.62 -9.31 20.65
C LYS A 804 -4.38 -10.17 20.40
N SER A 805 -4.06 -11.06 21.34
CA SER A 805 -3.02 -12.08 21.15
C SER A 805 -3.47 -13.05 20.04
N PRO A 806 -2.70 -13.22 18.95
CA PRO A 806 -3.06 -14.07 17.83
C PRO A 806 -2.76 -15.55 18.13
N PRO A 807 -3.54 -16.50 17.56
CA PRO A 807 -3.39 -17.93 17.83
C PRO A 807 -2.22 -18.60 17.07
N PHE A 808 -1.35 -17.83 16.39
CA PHE A 808 -0.33 -18.36 15.47
C PHE A 808 0.67 -19.33 16.12
N PHE A 809 0.90 -19.19 17.43
CA PHE A 809 1.88 -19.96 18.20
C PHE A 809 1.24 -20.88 19.24
N GLU A 810 -0.07 -21.13 19.15
CA GLU A 810 -0.74 -22.12 19.97
C GLU A 810 -0.13 -23.50 19.74
N ASN A 811 0.22 -24.19 20.82
CA ASN A 811 0.84 -25.52 20.81
C ASN A 811 2.19 -25.62 20.05
N LEU A 812 2.90 -24.50 19.84
CA LEU A 812 4.22 -24.50 19.18
C LEU A 812 5.25 -25.32 19.96
N THR A 813 5.84 -26.34 19.32
CA THR A 813 6.93 -27.17 19.86
C THR A 813 8.29 -26.69 19.41
N LEU A 814 9.32 -26.88 20.25
CA LEU A 814 10.71 -26.55 19.92
C LEU A 814 11.27 -27.47 18.82
N ASP A 815 10.89 -28.75 18.83
CA ASP A 815 11.24 -29.72 17.80
C ASP A 815 10.25 -29.69 16.62
N LEU A 816 10.76 -29.97 15.43
CA LEU A 816 9.99 -30.01 14.18
C LEU A 816 9.25 -31.34 14.03
N GLN A 817 8.05 -31.29 13.50
CA GLN A 817 7.28 -32.46 13.08
C GLN A 817 7.30 -32.54 11.55
N PRO A 818 7.38 -33.74 10.94
CA PRO A 818 7.35 -33.87 9.48
C PRO A 818 6.08 -33.26 8.86
N PRO A 819 6.18 -32.58 7.70
CA PRO A 819 5.01 -32.12 6.96
C PRO A 819 4.05 -33.26 6.65
N LYS A 820 2.75 -33.00 6.79
CA LYS A 820 1.70 -33.97 6.45
C LYS A 820 1.09 -33.63 5.10
N SER A 821 0.75 -34.67 4.34
CA SER A 821 -0.05 -34.53 3.12
C SER A 821 -1.42 -33.92 3.43
N ILE A 822 -1.96 -33.14 2.50
CA ILE A 822 -3.33 -32.63 2.58
C ILE A 822 -4.23 -33.71 1.99
N VAL A 823 -5.24 -34.18 2.73
CA VAL A 823 -6.10 -35.32 2.34
C VAL A 823 -7.55 -34.88 2.29
N ASP A 824 -8.25 -35.24 1.22
CA ASP A 824 -9.68 -35.00 0.98
C ASP A 824 -10.15 -33.57 1.27
N ALA A 825 -9.34 -32.57 0.90
CA ALA A 825 -9.65 -31.17 1.13
C ALA A 825 -10.79 -30.67 0.24
N TYR A 826 -11.67 -29.82 0.80
CA TYR A 826 -12.66 -29.08 0.01
C TYR A 826 -12.09 -27.78 -0.53
N VAL A 827 -12.59 -27.35 -1.69
CA VAL A 827 -12.33 -26.01 -2.22
C VAL A 827 -13.27 -25.01 -1.53
N LEU A 828 -12.72 -24.09 -0.72
CA LEU A 828 -13.52 -23.03 -0.08
C LEU A 828 -14.00 -21.99 -1.11
N LEU A 829 -13.17 -21.68 -2.11
CA LEU A 829 -13.42 -20.68 -3.14
C LEU A 829 -12.86 -21.12 -4.49
N ASN A 830 -13.66 -20.95 -5.54
CA ASN A 830 -13.22 -21.10 -6.94
C ASN A 830 -13.22 -19.70 -7.58
N LEU A 831 -12.05 -19.15 -7.88
CA LEU A 831 -11.84 -17.75 -8.27
C LEU A 831 -11.28 -17.63 -9.69
N GLY A 832 -11.46 -16.44 -10.29
CA GLY A 832 -10.91 -16.11 -11.61
C GLY A 832 -9.52 -15.45 -11.56
N ASP A 833 -9.19 -14.73 -12.63
CA ASP A 833 -7.95 -13.95 -12.79
C ASP A 833 -7.93 -12.67 -11.94
N SER A 834 -6.70 -12.14 -11.70
CA SER A 834 -6.40 -10.85 -11.09
C SER A 834 -7.09 -10.58 -9.74
N VAL A 835 -7.23 -11.62 -8.91
CA VAL A 835 -7.78 -11.51 -7.55
C VAL A 835 -6.81 -10.71 -6.66
N THR A 836 -7.06 -9.41 -6.53
CA THR A 836 -6.22 -8.52 -5.72
C THR A 836 -6.27 -8.85 -4.22
N THR A 837 -5.25 -8.45 -3.45
CA THR A 837 -5.26 -8.55 -1.97
C THR A 837 -6.32 -7.68 -1.30
N ASP A 838 -6.95 -6.74 -2.00
CA ASP A 838 -8.16 -6.05 -1.51
C ASP A 838 -9.41 -6.94 -1.58
N HIS A 839 -9.47 -7.96 -2.44
CA HIS A 839 -10.50 -9.00 -2.39
C HIS A 839 -10.26 -9.99 -1.26
N ILE A 840 -9.01 -10.45 -1.11
CA ILE A 840 -8.60 -11.43 -0.08
C ILE A 840 -8.68 -10.83 1.32
N SER A 841 -8.20 -9.59 1.50
CA SER A 841 -8.13 -8.88 2.78
C SER A 841 -8.50 -7.40 2.59
N PRO A 842 -9.81 -7.06 2.53
CA PRO A 842 -10.29 -5.69 2.42
C PRO A 842 -9.77 -4.82 3.59
N ALA A 843 -9.50 -3.55 3.32
CA ALA A 843 -9.01 -2.60 4.33
C ALA A 843 -10.01 -1.47 4.68
N GLY A 844 -11.04 -1.28 3.86
CA GLY A 844 -12.03 -0.20 4.01
C GLY A 844 -13.11 -0.47 5.06
N ASN A 845 -14.30 0.09 4.84
CA ASN A 845 -15.43 -0.01 5.76
C ASN A 845 -15.89 -1.46 5.99
N ILE A 846 -16.32 -1.76 7.21
CA ILE A 846 -16.94 -3.04 7.58
C ILE A 846 -18.44 -3.00 7.20
N ALA A 847 -18.87 -3.88 6.29
CA ALA A 847 -20.25 -3.93 5.83
C ALA A 847 -21.18 -4.42 6.95
N ARG A 848 -22.36 -3.79 7.12
CA ARG A 848 -23.28 -4.07 8.26
C ARG A 848 -23.80 -5.51 8.30
N ASN A 849 -23.86 -6.19 7.15
CA ASN A 849 -24.31 -7.57 7.00
C ASN A 849 -23.17 -8.61 7.10
N SER A 850 -21.92 -8.20 7.34
CA SER A 850 -20.75 -9.10 7.36
C SER A 850 -20.56 -9.86 8.68
N PRO A 851 -19.78 -10.97 8.69
CA PRO A 851 -19.39 -11.68 9.91
C PRO A 851 -18.67 -10.79 10.93
N ALA A 852 -17.84 -9.86 10.44
CA ALA A 852 -17.12 -8.91 11.28
C ALA A 852 -18.07 -7.91 11.97
N ALA A 853 -19.10 -7.43 11.28
CA ALA A 853 -20.14 -6.59 11.89
C ALA A 853 -20.91 -7.36 12.98
N ARG A 854 -21.32 -8.60 12.72
CA ARG A 854 -21.99 -9.47 13.73
C ARG A 854 -21.12 -9.63 14.98
N TYR A 855 -19.82 -9.90 14.81
CA TYR A 855 -18.86 -10.00 15.92
C TYR A 855 -18.72 -8.69 16.72
N LEU A 856 -18.63 -7.54 16.05
CA LEU A 856 -18.50 -6.23 16.70
C LEU A 856 -19.78 -5.83 17.45
N THR A 857 -20.96 -6.10 16.88
CA THR A 857 -22.25 -5.87 17.53
C THR A 857 -22.44 -6.79 18.75
N ASN A 858 -21.99 -8.04 18.70
CA ASN A 858 -21.99 -8.93 19.87
C ASN A 858 -21.05 -8.44 21.01
N ARG A 859 -20.12 -7.53 20.71
CA ARG A 859 -19.30 -6.81 21.70
C ARG A 859 -19.84 -5.42 22.06
N GLY A 860 -21.07 -5.09 21.67
CA GLY A 860 -21.76 -3.85 22.03
C GLY A 860 -21.43 -2.63 21.17
N LEU A 861 -20.73 -2.80 20.05
CA LEU A 861 -20.38 -1.68 19.15
C LEU A 861 -21.48 -1.40 18.12
N THR A 862 -21.73 -0.12 17.86
CA THR A 862 -22.63 0.35 16.79
C THR A 862 -21.89 0.44 15.44
N PRO A 863 -22.61 0.48 14.30
CA PRO A 863 -21.97 0.60 12.98
C PRO A 863 -21.07 1.83 12.78
N ARG A 864 -21.26 2.91 13.56
CA ARG A 864 -20.40 4.10 13.52
C ARG A 864 -19.02 3.84 14.17
N GLU A 865 -18.96 2.89 15.09
CA GLU A 865 -17.79 2.55 15.90
C GLU A 865 -17.00 1.36 15.34
N PHE A 866 -17.54 0.66 14.34
CA PHE A 866 -16.86 -0.46 13.67
C PHE A 866 -15.47 -0.07 13.15
N ASN A 867 -15.30 1.19 12.70
CA ASN A 867 -14.10 1.68 12.03
C ASN A 867 -13.83 0.88 10.73
N SER A 868 -12.60 0.89 10.23
CA SER A 868 -12.18 0.18 9.02
C SER A 868 -11.49 -1.14 9.33
N TYR A 869 -11.53 -2.12 8.42
CA TYR A 869 -10.74 -3.35 8.57
C TYR A 869 -9.24 -3.06 8.75
N GLY A 870 -8.69 -2.05 8.06
CA GLY A 870 -7.30 -1.62 8.22
C GLY A 870 -6.95 -1.21 9.66
N SER A 871 -7.88 -0.59 10.39
CA SER A 871 -7.71 -0.25 11.81
C SER A 871 -7.75 -1.47 12.74
N ARG A 872 -8.44 -2.54 12.36
CA ARG A 872 -8.70 -3.74 13.19
C ARG A 872 -7.62 -4.82 13.07
N ARG A 873 -6.52 -4.54 12.38
CA ARG A 873 -5.45 -5.52 12.09
C ARG A 873 -4.66 -6.07 13.26
N GLY A 874 -4.76 -5.45 14.45
CA GLY A 874 -4.25 -6.05 15.69
C GLY A 874 -5.20 -7.08 16.31
N ASN A 875 -6.34 -7.39 15.67
CA ASN A 875 -7.36 -8.31 16.19
C ASN A 875 -7.71 -9.38 15.15
N ASP A 876 -7.13 -10.56 15.33
CA ASP A 876 -7.28 -11.71 14.44
C ASP A 876 -8.75 -12.15 14.24
N ALA A 877 -9.57 -12.08 15.30
CA ALA A 877 -10.97 -12.50 15.24
C ALA A 877 -11.82 -11.64 14.28
N ILE A 878 -11.45 -10.37 14.08
CA ILE A 878 -12.09 -9.47 13.11
C ILE A 878 -11.49 -9.67 11.71
N MET A 879 -10.18 -9.84 11.60
CA MET A 879 -9.51 -9.96 10.31
C MET A 879 -9.78 -11.29 9.61
N ALA A 880 -9.86 -12.40 10.35
CA ALA A 880 -10.36 -13.68 9.82
C ALA A 880 -11.79 -13.52 9.27
N ARG A 881 -12.68 -12.87 10.04
CA ARG A 881 -14.06 -12.52 9.63
C ARG A 881 -14.16 -11.51 8.48
N GLY A 882 -13.09 -10.79 8.19
CA GLY A 882 -12.95 -9.91 7.03
C GLY A 882 -12.30 -10.58 5.82
N THR A 883 -11.74 -11.77 5.98
CA THR A 883 -11.03 -12.46 4.90
C THR A 883 -12.04 -12.94 3.84
N PHE A 884 -11.77 -12.62 2.58
CA PHE A 884 -12.70 -12.76 1.45
C PHE A 884 -14.05 -12.04 1.61
N ALA A 885 -14.18 -11.10 2.56
CA ALA A 885 -15.43 -10.37 2.82
C ALA A 885 -15.65 -9.15 1.87
N ASN A 886 -14.90 -9.04 0.78
CA ASN A 886 -15.07 -7.95 -0.18
C ASN A 886 -16.34 -8.15 -1.01
N ILE A 887 -17.24 -7.16 -0.99
CA ILE A 887 -18.53 -7.20 -1.70
C ILE A 887 -18.42 -7.40 -3.23
N ARG A 888 -17.23 -7.16 -3.82
CA ARG A 888 -16.94 -7.34 -5.25
C ARG A 888 -16.23 -8.66 -5.58
N LEU A 889 -15.98 -9.52 -4.59
CA LEU A 889 -15.42 -10.86 -4.82
C LEU A 889 -16.30 -11.64 -5.82
N LEU A 890 -15.69 -12.14 -6.90
CA LEU A 890 -16.37 -12.96 -7.90
C LEU A 890 -16.02 -14.44 -7.69
N ASN A 891 -16.88 -15.15 -6.96
CA ASN A 891 -16.76 -16.59 -6.74
C ASN A 891 -17.49 -17.35 -7.86
N ARG A 892 -16.77 -18.19 -8.61
CA ARG A 892 -17.29 -19.00 -9.73
C ARG A 892 -18.36 -20.01 -9.29
N PHE A 893 -18.40 -20.39 -8.01
CA PHE A 893 -19.51 -21.18 -7.47
C PHE A 893 -20.87 -20.45 -7.50
N LEU A 894 -20.86 -19.10 -7.48
CA LEU A 894 -22.06 -18.27 -7.43
C LEU A 894 -22.31 -17.48 -8.73
N ASN A 895 -21.31 -17.35 -9.61
CA ASN A 895 -21.35 -16.61 -10.87
C ASN A 895 -21.87 -15.15 -10.76
N LYS A 896 -21.67 -14.54 -9.58
CA LYS A 896 -22.01 -13.15 -9.28
C LYS A 896 -21.02 -12.56 -8.27
N GLN A 897 -20.96 -11.23 -8.19
CA GLN A 897 -20.19 -10.55 -7.13
C GLN A 897 -20.90 -10.74 -5.78
N ALA A 898 -20.26 -11.46 -4.85
CA ALA A 898 -20.74 -11.70 -3.50
C ALA A 898 -19.57 -12.13 -2.57
N PRO A 899 -19.51 -11.66 -1.32
CA PRO A 899 -18.51 -12.06 -0.32
C PRO A 899 -18.83 -13.44 0.32
N GLN A 900 -19.20 -14.40 -0.52
CA GLN A 900 -19.90 -15.63 -0.11
C GLN A 900 -19.40 -16.87 -0.87
N THR A 901 -19.68 -18.05 -0.32
CA THR A 901 -19.38 -19.33 -0.95
C THR A 901 -20.41 -20.40 -0.60
N ILE A 902 -20.31 -21.57 -1.24
CA ILE A 902 -21.15 -22.74 -0.96
C ILE A 902 -20.43 -23.64 0.06
N HIS A 903 -21.10 -23.95 1.16
CA HIS A 903 -20.70 -25.04 2.04
C HIS A 903 -21.12 -26.36 1.37
N LEU A 904 -20.18 -27.03 0.70
CA LEU A 904 -20.45 -28.16 -0.21
C LEU A 904 -21.19 -29.33 0.47
N PRO A 905 -20.87 -29.75 1.72
CA PRO A 905 -21.59 -30.82 2.40
C PRO A 905 -23.09 -30.54 2.65
N SER A 906 -23.49 -29.28 2.84
CA SER A 906 -24.89 -28.91 3.12
C SER A 906 -25.60 -28.18 1.97
N GLY A 907 -24.87 -27.77 0.93
CA GLY A 907 -25.38 -26.97 -0.19
C GLY A 907 -25.72 -25.51 0.14
N GLU A 908 -25.56 -25.08 1.39
CA GLU A 908 -25.92 -23.72 1.82
C GLU A 908 -24.94 -22.68 1.27
N THR A 909 -25.45 -21.52 0.84
CA THR A 909 -24.61 -20.35 0.53
C THR A 909 -24.47 -19.49 1.78
N LEU A 910 -23.23 -19.30 2.24
CA LEU A 910 -22.88 -18.58 3.48
C LEU A 910 -21.81 -17.52 3.19
N ASP A 911 -21.59 -16.60 4.14
CA ASP A 911 -20.40 -15.74 4.08
C ASP A 911 -19.14 -16.62 4.24
N VAL A 912 -18.04 -16.25 3.58
CA VAL A 912 -16.86 -17.15 3.47
C VAL A 912 -16.30 -17.58 4.82
N PHE A 913 -16.31 -16.69 5.81
CA PHE A 913 -15.90 -17.01 7.18
C PHE A 913 -16.80 -18.08 7.83
N ASP A 914 -18.13 -17.97 7.71
CA ASP A 914 -19.05 -18.91 8.36
C ASP A 914 -18.96 -20.31 7.73
N ALA A 915 -18.75 -20.37 6.40
CA ALA A 915 -18.48 -21.63 5.70
C ALA A 915 -17.16 -22.27 6.17
N ALA A 916 -16.09 -21.48 6.30
CA ALA A 916 -14.79 -21.95 6.79
C ALA A 916 -14.86 -22.44 8.25
N GLU A 917 -15.55 -21.69 9.13
CA GLU A 917 -15.74 -22.06 10.54
C GLU A 917 -16.49 -23.41 10.66
N ARG A 918 -17.45 -23.69 9.77
CA ARG A 918 -18.15 -24.98 9.70
C ARG A 918 -17.24 -26.11 9.22
N TYR A 919 -16.51 -25.94 8.11
CA TYR A 919 -15.54 -26.94 7.66
C TYR A 919 -14.46 -27.26 8.72
N GLN A 920 -14.02 -26.25 9.48
CA GLN A 920 -13.09 -26.43 10.60
C GLN A 920 -13.69 -27.26 11.74
N GLN A 921 -14.97 -27.07 12.08
CA GLN A 921 -15.70 -27.88 13.06
C GLN A 921 -15.89 -29.32 12.58
N GLU A 922 -16.09 -29.53 11.28
CA GLU A 922 -16.19 -30.84 10.62
C GLU A 922 -14.81 -31.53 10.44
N GLY A 923 -13.70 -30.84 10.75
CA GLY A 923 -12.34 -31.36 10.62
C GLY A 923 -11.81 -31.44 9.18
N HIS A 924 -12.46 -30.76 8.24
CA HIS A 924 -12.14 -30.81 6.82
C HIS A 924 -11.02 -29.81 6.44
N PRO A 925 -9.92 -30.26 5.79
CA PRO A 925 -8.91 -29.35 5.24
C PRO A 925 -9.48 -28.52 4.08
N LEU A 926 -8.94 -27.32 3.87
CA LEU A 926 -9.41 -26.39 2.84
C LEU A 926 -8.31 -25.97 1.87
N ILE A 927 -8.70 -25.78 0.61
CA ILE A 927 -7.89 -25.13 -0.43
C ILE A 927 -8.67 -24.03 -1.16
N VAL A 928 -7.98 -23.24 -1.99
CA VAL A 928 -8.58 -22.25 -2.90
C VAL A 928 -8.09 -22.52 -4.33
N LEU A 929 -8.99 -22.46 -5.31
CA LEU A 929 -8.63 -22.42 -6.74
C LEU A 929 -8.67 -20.98 -7.24
N ALA A 930 -7.69 -20.59 -8.07
CA ALA A 930 -7.62 -19.26 -8.68
C ALA A 930 -7.06 -19.28 -10.11
N GLY A 931 -7.27 -18.19 -10.85
CA GLY A 931 -6.65 -17.95 -12.15
C GLY A 931 -5.25 -17.32 -12.03
N LYS A 932 -4.93 -16.43 -12.96
CA LYS A 932 -3.66 -15.70 -13.07
C LYS A 932 -3.58 -14.53 -12.08
N GLU A 933 -2.36 -14.07 -11.79
CA GLU A 933 -2.07 -12.87 -10.98
C GLU A 933 -2.73 -12.88 -9.59
N TYR A 934 -2.84 -14.06 -8.96
CA TYR A 934 -3.46 -14.21 -7.66
C TYR A 934 -2.68 -13.46 -6.57
N GLY A 935 -3.38 -12.61 -5.81
CA GLY A 935 -2.78 -11.78 -4.77
C GLY A 935 -2.16 -10.48 -5.24
N SER A 936 -2.62 -9.91 -6.36
CA SER A 936 -2.07 -8.65 -6.87
C SER A 936 -2.35 -7.43 -5.99
N GLY A 937 -1.50 -6.41 -6.06
CA GLY A 937 -1.71 -5.10 -5.43
C GLY A 937 -0.98 -4.86 -4.10
N SER A 938 -1.71 -4.84 -2.98
CA SER A 938 -1.18 -4.39 -1.67
C SER A 938 -0.36 -5.47 -0.97
N SER A 939 0.74 -5.11 -0.31
CA SER A 939 1.66 -6.01 0.43
C SER A 939 1.11 -6.58 1.75
N ARG A 940 -0.19 -6.84 1.84
CA ARG A 940 -0.89 -7.17 3.09
C ARG A 940 -0.57 -8.59 3.55
N ASP A 941 0.08 -8.70 4.70
CA ASP A 941 0.28 -9.94 5.47
C ASP A 941 -1.05 -10.63 5.82
N TRP A 942 -2.08 -9.85 6.13
CA TRP A 942 -3.44 -10.34 6.37
C TRP A 942 -4.11 -11.02 5.17
N ALA A 943 -3.57 -10.88 3.95
CA ALA A 943 -3.98 -11.71 2.83
C ALA A 943 -3.45 -13.15 2.90
N ALA A 944 -2.50 -13.46 3.78
CA ALA A 944 -2.04 -14.83 4.08
C ALA A 944 -2.45 -15.28 5.50
N LYS A 945 -2.30 -14.43 6.52
CA LYS A 945 -2.78 -14.70 7.89
C LYS A 945 -4.29 -14.98 7.92
N GLY A 946 -5.06 -14.26 7.12
CA GLY A 946 -6.51 -14.47 6.97
C GLY A 946 -6.84 -15.89 6.50
N PRO A 947 -6.42 -16.29 5.28
CA PRO A 947 -6.61 -17.67 4.78
C PRO A 947 -6.10 -18.76 5.72
N PHE A 948 -4.94 -18.57 6.36
CA PHE A 948 -4.41 -19.48 7.37
C PHE A 948 -5.40 -19.70 8.53
N LEU A 949 -5.97 -18.62 9.08
CA LEU A 949 -6.98 -18.70 10.16
C LEU A 949 -8.33 -19.25 9.69
N LEU A 950 -8.67 -19.13 8.41
CA LEU A 950 -9.81 -19.85 7.81
C LEU A 950 -9.52 -21.36 7.61
N GLY A 951 -8.32 -21.84 7.95
CA GLY A 951 -7.94 -23.25 7.82
C GLY A 951 -7.45 -23.66 6.43
N ILE A 952 -7.26 -22.71 5.50
CA ILE A 952 -6.71 -22.98 4.17
C ILE A 952 -5.27 -23.48 4.29
N LYS A 953 -4.98 -24.63 3.69
CA LYS A 953 -3.67 -25.31 3.71
C LYS A 953 -2.88 -25.11 2.43
N ALA A 954 -3.57 -24.99 1.29
CA ALA A 954 -2.96 -24.69 0.01
C ALA A 954 -3.84 -23.74 -0.83
N VAL A 955 -3.21 -23.05 -1.77
CA VAL A 955 -3.88 -22.37 -2.89
C VAL A 955 -3.34 -23.00 -4.17
N LEU A 956 -4.18 -23.17 -5.19
CA LEU A 956 -3.78 -23.63 -6.52
C LEU A 956 -4.20 -22.57 -7.56
N ALA A 957 -3.21 -21.91 -8.17
CA ALA A 957 -3.39 -20.79 -9.09
C ALA A 957 -2.67 -21.02 -10.44
N GLU A 958 -3.04 -20.26 -11.47
CA GLU A 958 -2.25 -20.22 -12.73
C GLU A 958 -0.99 -19.38 -12.58
N SER A 959 -1.02 -18.32 -11.77
CA SER A 959 0.17 -17.56 -11.37
C SER A 959 -0.07 -16.70 -10.13
N TYR A 960 1.02 -16.41 -9.39
CA TYR A 960 1.02 -15.56 -8.20
C TYR A 960 1.72 -14.22 -8.42
N GLU A 961 1.25 -13.18 -7.74
CA GLU A 961 2.04 -11.97 -7.53
C GLU A 961 3.08 -12.14 -6.41
N ARG A 962 4.26 -11.51 -6.56
CA ARG A 962 5.49 -11.88 -5.85
C ARG A 962 5.33 -11.84 -4.33
N ILE A 963 4.86 -10.69 -3.82
CA ILE A 963 4.73 -10.44 -2.38
C ILE A 963 3.70 -11.40 -1.76
N HIS A 964 2.62 -11.72 -2.49
CA HIS A 964 1.59 -12.59 -1.96
C HIS A 964 2.05 -14.04 -1.85
N ARG A 965 2.81 -14.54 -2.84
CA ARG A 965 3.45 -15.87 -2.77
C ARG A 965 4.33 -15.98 -1.51
N SER A 966 5.25 -15.03 -1.30
CA SER A 966 6.12 -15.01 -0.11
C SER A 966 5.33 -14.91 1.20
N ASN A 967 4.22 -14.17 1.24
CA ASN A 967 3.35 -14.10 2.41
C ASN A 967 2.65 -15.44 2.72
N LEU A 968 2.20 -16.20 1.71
CA LEU A 968 1.62 -17.53 1.90
C LEU A 968 2.64 -18.49 2.50
N VAL A 969 3.84 -18.54 1.92
CA VAL A 969 4.97 -19.36 2.44
C VAL A 969 5.34 -18.95 3.86
N GLY A 970 5.41 -17.65 4.15
CA GLY A 970 5.68 -17.12 5.49
C GLY A 970 4.67 -17.57 6.57
N MET A 971 3.44 -17.88 6.18
CA MET A 971 2.40 -18.45 7.05
C MET A 971 2.29 -19.98 6.98
N GLY A 972 3.16 -20.66 6.24
CA GLY A 972 3.09 -22.12 6.05
C GLY A 972 1.93 -22.59 5.15
N VAL A 973 1.27 -21.69 4.42
CA VAL A 973 0.26 -22.05 3.40
C VAL A 973 1.01 -22.39 2.11
N ILE A 974 0.67 -23.52 1.49
CA ILE A 974 1.36 -24.01 0.29
C ILE A 974 0.85 -23.27 -0.97
N PRO A 975 1.68 -22.50 -1.69
CA PRO A 975 1.33 -22.03 -3.02
C PRO A 975 1.60 -23.16 -4.04
N LEU A 976 0.56 -23.60 -4.75
CA LEU A 976 0.63 -24.54 -5.86
C LEU A 976 0.34 -23.81 -7.16
N GLU A 977 1.12 -24.09 -8.19
CA GLU A 977 0.93 -23.52 -9.53
C GLU A 977 0.63 -24.64 -10.52
N TYR A 978 -0.34 -24.43 -11.42
CA TYR A 978 -0.60 -25.37 -12.51
C TYR A 978 0.63 -25.50 -13.42
N LEU A 979 0.76 -26.61 -14.14
CA LEU A 979 1.80 -26.73 -15.16
C LEU A 979 1.55 -25.74 -16.32
N PRO A 980 2.60 -25.32 -17.07
CA PRO A 980 2.43 -24.43 -18.22
C PRO A 980 1.42 -24.98 -19.25
N GLY A 981 0.34 -24.23 -19.48
CA GLY A 981 -0.76 -24.62 -20.36
C GLY A 981 -1.94 -25.33 -19.66
N GLU A 982 -1.80 -25.69 -18.39
CA GLU A 982 -2.88 -26.25 -17.57
C GLU A 982 -3.57 -25.16 -16.73
N ASN A 983 -4.88 -25.30 -16.51
CA ASN A 983 -5.64 -24.55 -15.53
C ASN A 983 -6.91 -25.30 -15.11
N ALA A 984 -7.74 -24.69 -14.27
CA ALA A 984 -8.99 -25.30 -13.81
C ALA A 984 -9.90 -25.75 -14.96
N ASP A 985 -10.00 -24.96 -16.04
CA ASP A 985 -10.92 -25.25 -17.14
C ASP A 985 -10.38 -26.35 -18.06
N SER A 986 -9.09 -26.34 -18.41
CA SER A 986 -8.46 -27.38 -19.24
C SER A 986 -8.35 -28.73 -18.51
N LEU A 987 -8.17 -28.69 -17.19
CA LEU A 987 -8.25 -29.87 -16.32
C LEU A 987 -9.70 -30.24 -15.93
N GLY A 988 -10.72 -29.50 -16.36
CA GLY A 988 -12.13 -29.80 -16.06
C GLY A 988 -12.46 -29.82 -14.57
N LEU A 989 -11.74 -29.03 -13.76
CA LEU A 989 -11.93 -28.91 -12.32
C LEU A 989 -13.14 -28.02 -12.03
N THR A 990 -14.19 -28.59 -11.45
CA THR A 990 -15.37 -27.82 -11.04
C THR A 990 -15.15 -27.11 -9.70
N GLY A 991 -14.20 -27.60 -8.89
CA GLY A 991 -13.98 -27.22 -7.50
C GLY A 991 -14.95 -27.90 -6.53
N ARG A 992 -15.80 -28.82 -6.98
CA ARG A 992 -16.70 -29.60 -6.11
C ARG A 992 -16.13 -30.96 -5.69
N GLU A 993 -14.98 -31.32 -6.27
CA GLU A 993 -14.22 -32.52 -5.94
C GLU A 993 -13.52 -32.34 -4.59
N ARG A 994 -13.06 -33.44 -3.98
CA ARG A 994 -12.15 -33.41 -2.84
C ARG A 994 -10.71 -33.65 -3.29
N TYR A 995 -9.79 -32.85 -2.76
CA TYR A 995 -8.41 -32.72 -3.26
C TYR A 995 -7.42 -33.30 -2.26
N THR A 996 -6.66 -34.31 -2.68
CA THR A 996 -5.55 -34.89 -1.93
C THR A 996 -4.22 -34.48 -2.59
N ILE A 997 -3.37 -33.77 -1.85
CA ILE A 997 -2.06 -33.29 -2.28
C ILE A 997 -1.00 -34.05 -1.48
N ILE A 998 -0.22 -34.90 -2.17
CA ILE A 998 0.80 -35.72 -1.54
C ILE A 998 2.08 -34.90 -1.36
N ILE A 999 2.50 -34.71 -0.10
CA ILE A 999 3.73 -34.03 0.27
C ILE A 999 4.79 -35.10 0.60
N PRO A 1000 5.90 -35.19 -0.16
CA PRO A 1000 6.99 -36.13 0.13
C PRO A 1000 7.85 -35.64 1.30
N GLU A 1001 8.59 -36.56 1.92
CA GLU A 1001 9.50 -36.26 3.04
C GLU A 1001 10.67 -35.36 2.62
N ASN A 1002 11.24 -35.62 1.44
CA ASN A 1002 12.35 -34.84 0.87
C ASN A 1002 11.79 -33.85 -0.16
N LEU A 1003 11.46 -32.64 0.28
CA LEU A 1003 11.09 -31.54 -0.61
C LEU A 1003 12.34 -30.86 -1.19
N THR A 1004 12.25 -30.46 -2.46
CA THR A 1004 13.22 -29.57 -3.14
C THR A 1004 12.48 -28.32 -3.66
N PRO A 1005 13.18 -27.20 -3.88
CA PRO A 1005 12.56 -26.02 -4.47
C PRO A 1005 11.89 -26.35 -5.81
N ARG A 1006 10.69 -25.79 -6.03
CA ARG A 1006 9.88 -25.97 -7.26
C ARG A 1006 9.58 -27.42 -7.67
N MET A 1007 9.59 -28.35 -6.72
CA MET A 1007 9.21 -29.75 -6.94
C MET A 1007 7.79 -29.88 -7.55
N HIS A 1008 7.62 -30.82 -8.48
CA HIS A 1008 6.29 -31.21 -8.96
C HIS A 1008 5.65 -32.20 -7.99
N VAL A 1009 4.41 -31.94 -7.57
CA VAL A 1009 3.63 -32.79 -6.66
C VAL A 1009 2.34 -33.26 -7.32
N GLN A 1010 1.97 -34.51 -7.05
CA GLN A 1010 0.72 -35.07 -7.58
C GLN A 1010 -0.48 -34.62 -6.75
N VAL A 1011 -1.50 -34.14 -7.45
CA VAL A 1011 -2.84 -33.88 -6.90
C VAL A 1011 -3.78 -34.99 -7.37
N LYS A 1012 -4.47 -35.62 -6.42
CA LYS A 1012 -5.47 -36.67 -6.65
C LYS A 1012 -6.85 -36.14 -6.25
N LEU A 1013 -7.86 -36.41 -7.08
CA LEU A 1013 -9.25 -36.10 -6.78
C LEU A 1013 -9.99 -37.38 -6.34
N ASP A 1014 -11.01 -37.23 -5.51
CA ASP A 1014 -11.90 -38.33 -5.13
C ASP A 1014 -12.73 -38.89 -6.29
N THR A 1015 -12.82 -38.16 -7.41
CA THR A 1015 -13.35 -38.62 -8.70
C THR A 1015 -12.41 -39.59 -9.44
N GLY A 1016 -11.22 -39.86 -8.90
CA GLY A 1016 -10.19 -40.70 -9.52
C GLY A 1016 -9.28 -39.97 -10.52
N LYS A 1017 -9.57 -38.71 -10.86
CA LYS A 1017 -8.69 -37.88 -11.69
C LYS A 1017 -7.40 -37.51 -10.94
N THR A 1018 -6.27 -37.50 -11.65
CA THR A 1018 -4.98 -37.05 -11.12
C THR A 1018 -4.31 -36.07 -12.07
N PHE A 1019 -3.60 -35.09 -11.53
CA PHE A 1019 -2.75 -34.15 -12.29
C PHE A 1019 -1.52 -33.75 -11.46
N GLN A 1020 -0.66 -32.89 -12.02
CA GLN A 1020 0.56 -32.41 -11.37
C GLN A 1020 0.46 -30.90 -11.11
N ALA A 1021 1.10 -30.43 -10.05
CA ALA A 1021 1.26 -29.00 -9.77
C ALA A 1021 2.68 -28.72 -9.29
N VAL A 1022 3.20 -27.52 -9.54
CA VAL A 1022 4.48 -27.05 -9.01
C VAL A 1022 4.27 -26.55 -7.59
N ILE A 1023 5.03 -27.05 -6.61
CA ILE A 1023 5.06 -26.48 -5.26
C ILE A 1023 5.95 -25.24 -5.27
N ARG A 1024 5.35 -24.05 -5.16
CA ARG A 1024 6.04 -22.76 -5.33
C ARG A 1024 6.74 -22.28 -4.05
N PHE A 1025 7.41 -23.21 -3.37
CA PHE A 1025 8.59 -22.89 -2.57
C PHE A 1025 9.73 -22.69 -3.56
N ASP A 1026 10.12 -21.43 -3.73
CA ASP A 1026 11.14 -21.06 -4.70
C ASP A 1026 12.55 -21.27 -4.15
N THR A 1027 12.70 -21.47 -2.83
CA THR A 1027 14.01 -21.50 -2.16
C THR A 1027 14.15 -22.51 -1.01
N ASP A 1028 15.39 -22.89 -0.68
CA ASP A 1028 15.71 -23.75 0.48
C ASP A 1028 15.36 -23.06 1.82
N VAL A 1029 15.48 -21.74 1.85
CA VAL A 1029 15.07 -20.91 3.00
C VAL A 1029 13.54 -20.94 3.16
N GLU A 1030 12.79 -20.87 2.06
CA GLU A 1030 11.34 -21.03 2.06
C GLU A 1030 10.88 -22.43 2.45
N LEU A 1031 11.58 -23.48 2.00
CA LEU A 1031 11.37 -24.84 2.51
C LEU A 1031 11.61 -24.91 4.01
N THR A 1032 12.66 -24.25 4.53
CA THR A 1032 12.92 -24.19 5.97
C THR A 1032 11.76 -23.53 6.72
N TYR A 1033 11.19 -22.44 6.18
CA TYR A 1033 9.99 -21.82 6.76
C TYR A 1033 8.77 -22.75 6.74
N PHE A 1034 8.54 -23.48 5.64
CA PHE A 1034 7.45 -24.45 5.55
C PHE A 1034 7.58 -25.58 6.58
N HIS A 1035 8.76 -26.19 6.72
CA HIS A 1035 9.01 -27.22 7.75
C HIS A 1035 8.84 -26.69 9.18
N ASN A 1036 9.03 -25.38 9.39
CA ASN A 1036 8.77 -24.73 10.67
C ASN A 1036 7.28 -24.40 10.91
N GLY A 1037 6.42 -24.53 9.90
CA GLY A 1037 5.03 -24.08 9.93
C GLY A 1037 4.86 -22.56 9.81
N GLY A 1038 5.89 -21.86 9.30
CA GLY A 1038 5.93 -20.42 9.14
C GLY A 1038 7.28 -19.79 9.53
N ILE A 1039 7.54 -18.60 9.00
CA ILE A 1039 8.79 -17.86 9.24
C ILE A 1039 8.91 -17.36 10.69
N LEU A 1040 7.82 -16.92 11.32
CA LEU A 1040 7.84 -16.50 12.73
C LEU A 1040 8.11 -17.68 13.66
N ASN A 1041 7.56 -18.86 13.35
CA ASN A 1041 7.79 -20.09 14.10
C ASN A 1041 9.27 -20.49 14.06
N TYR A 1042 9.92 -20.36 12.90
CA TYR A 1042 11.37 -20.52 12.75
C TYR A 1042 12.14 -19.52 13.62
N MET A 1043 11.77 -18.24 13.60
CA MET A 1043 12.45 -17.22 14.41
C MET A 1043 12.27 -17.43 15.92
N ILE A 1044 11.09 -17.88 16.37
CA ILE A 1044 10.85 -18.23 17.78
C ILE A 1044 11.80 -19.37 18.20
N ARG A 1045 11.87 -20.47 17.44
CA ARG A 1045 12.76 -21.61 17.74
C ARG A 1045 14.24 -21.22 17.73
N LYS A 1046 14.64 -20.31 16.82
CA LYS A 1046 16.00 -19.78 16.71
C LYS A 1046 16.40 -18.89 17.88
N MET A 1047 15.44 -18.18 18.50
CA MET A 1047 15.69 -17.26 19.62
C MET A 1047 15.43 -17.87 21.00
N ALA A 1048 14.62 -18.93 21.10
CA ALA A 1048 14.40 -19.68 22.33
C ALA A 1048 15.64 -20.50 22.77
N LYS A 1049 16.57 -20.74 21.85
CA LYS A 1049 17.93 -21.27 22.10
C LYS A 1049 18.91 -20.09 22.17
#